data_AF-A0A2V8R6Z5-F1
#
_entry.id   AF-A0A2V8R6Z5-F1
#
_cell.length_a   1.000
_cell.length_b   1.000
_cell.length_c   1.000
_cell.angle_alpha   90.00
_cell.angle_beta   90.00
_cell.angle_gamma   90.00
#
_symmetry.space_group_name_H-M   'P 1'
#
loop_
_entity.id
_entity.type
_entity.pdbx_description
1 polymer ?
#
loop_
_entity_poly.entity_id
_entity_poly.type
_entity_poly.pdbx_seq_one_letter_code
_entity_poly.pdbx_strand_id
1 'polypeptide(L)'
;MLAILFLVGAALFGACLVRRGLRCLLDGAETLMWGTVAGWSLATVFIYLLARWQGRLTHALMAWATAAVWLAAASLLPPKLRRLKHRLSQRARLHGLWRPHYAGLAFVLLLFAPLYWLLFSTHTLARGEGGVYSGGSAFYDLSFHAALASSFAYGQNFPAIYTPLPPEPLLYPFMPDFLTAALMAAGLGLRAAMLATALPLALVVTGLFYTFALRLVRTQRAAALATILFLLNGGLGFIDLLRDWRASGRSFPDFWDTLAVNYANAWERGIHWTNLVADTLLPQRTSLFGLPLGLMVFTLFAVVWRRGYEGSEGDEKNTGGERSSAALLLAAGVLAGLLPLFHTHTFVAVGLVSLFLFALRPRREWLAFWTPALLLAAPQLFALAGHAATGNFLRLQPGWMGQGEPHLALYLLRNFGLPLVLAIPAGFAAPRVWRSFYLAFVVLLAFALVVVVSPNVFDNGKLTYYWHAANSALVAAWLVKLSGARRLRPLAASFAALLALACVATGLAAVHSEALARSRLFTDEELDAAAFAREHTPPRSLFLTAPVFTQPVLCLAGRAVVRGPTSWLWSHGYEFRAREADVRRIYAGDAEALGLLGYYGVDYVYLGDAERGELKADAAFFERNFTAVYRNAGITIFDTRAARAVEDKGARPRLEGGAQPHLLEAPAPREFASRVGRDPFQLLVEFPRAGFFVYRLFKASYGRLPREREFMPALSAVGRGLYVGAPGWEQQLEANRLALLDEWTAGEEFREAYDGRTNAEFVAALLKNAGIELRDDERAALVRRLDSGGESRGAVLLRVVEGGGFCAREYNTAYVLAHFFGYLGRDPGDPPDRDLSGLDFWRSRLDRDGDYRSLSRAFLESDEYKNRPPVP
;
A
#
# COMPACT_ATOMS: atom_id res chain seq x y z
N MET A 1 29.12 -14.13 -7.65
CA MET A 1 30.25 -13.22 -7.37
C MET A 1 29.96 -11.77 -7.78
N LEU A 2 29.47 -11.52 -9.01
CA LEU A 2 29.20 -10.17 -9.51
C LEU A 2 28.25 -9.35 -8.62
N ALA A 3 27.12 -9.92 -8.21
CA ALA A 3 26.15 -9.26 -7.31
C ALA A 3 26.78 -8.73 -6.01
N ILE A 4 27.67 -9.51 -5.39
CA ILE A 4 28.36 -9.13 -4.14
C ILE A 4 29.35 -7.99 -4.42
N LEU A 5 30.12 -8.09 -5.51
CA LEU A 5 31.04 -7.03 -5.94
C LEU A 5 30.28 -5.73 -6.22
N PHE A 6 29.09 -5.81 -6.81
CA PHE A 6 28.22 -4.66 -7.02
C PHE A 6 27.79 -4.02 -5.70
N LEU A 7 27.21 -4.78 -4.77
CA LEU A 7 26.74 -4.26 -3.49
C LEU A 7 27.86 -3.62 -2.67
N VAL A 8 29.03 -4.28 -2.61
CA VAL A 8 30.21 -3.76 -1.92
C VAL A 8 30.74 -2.50 -2.60
N GLY A 9 30.85 -2.51 -3.93
CA GLY A 9 31.29 -1.35 -4.71
C GLY A 9 30.35 -0.14 -4.55
N ALA A 10 29.04 -0.37 -4.60
CA ALA A 10 28.01 0.64 -4.39
C ALA A 10 28.04 1.20 -2.97
N ALA A 11 28.16 0.36 -1.93
CA ALA A 11 28.30 0.81 -0.56
C ALA A 11 29.59 1.62 -0.34
N LEU A 12 30.71 1.19 -0.95
CA LEU A 12 31.98 1.93 -0.88
C LEU A 12 31.90 3.28 -1.61
N PHE A 13 31.26 3.32 -2.78
CA PHE A 13 30.98 4.56 -3.50
C PHE A 13 30.16 5.52 -2.63
N GLY A 14 29.06 5.04 -2.04
CA GLY A 14 28.25 5.82 -1.12
C GLY A 14 29.04 6.29 0.10
N ALA A 15 29.87 5.42 0.71
CA ALA A 15 30.70 5.79 1.85
C ALA A 15 31.73 6.88 1.49
N CYS A 16 32.34 6.82 0.29
CA CYS A 16 33.23 7.85 -0.20
C CYS A 16 32.50 9.17 -0.47
N LEU A 17 31.31 9.09 -1.08
CA LEU A 17 30.44 10.24 -1.35
C LEU A 17 30.02 10.94 -0.06
N VAL A 18 29.48 10.17 0.89
CA VAL A 18 29.07 10.65 2.21
C VAL A 18 30.26 11.20 2.98
N ARG A 19 31.41 10.54 2.96
CA ARG A 19 32.62 11.05 3.64
C ARG A 19 33.14 12.35 3.04
N ARG A 20 33.04 12.53 1.72
CA ARG A 20 33.37 13.82 1.07
C ARG A 20 32.30 14.88 1.38
N GLY A 21 31.06 14.43 1.50
CA GLY A 21 29.85 15.19 1.80
C GLY A 21 29.74 15.68 3.24
N LEU A 22 30.19 14.90 4.21
CA LEU A 22 29.80 15.03 5.62
C LEU A 22 31.00 14.70 6.54
N ARG A 23 32.22 14.97 6.07
CA ARG A 23 33.51 14.49 6.63
C ARG A 23 33.73 14.72 8.14
N CYS A 24 33.05 15.70 8.73
CA CYS A 24 33.17 16.06 10.13
C CYS A 24 31.93 15.71 10.96
N LEU A 25 30.86 15.22 10.32
CA LEU A 25 29.59 14.94 10.99
C LEU A 25 29.45 13.48 11.43
N LEU A 26 30.07 12.57 10.67
CA LEU A 26 29.88 11.13 10.79
C LEU A 26 31.19 10.45 11.17
N ASP A 27 31.11 9.52 12.11
CA ASP A 27 32.24 8.63 12.41
C ASP A 27 32.40 7.53 11.35
N GLY A 28 33.34 6.60 11.59
CA GLY A 28 33.62 5.52 10.66
C GLY A 28 32.45 4.53 10.48
N ALA A 29 31.77 4.18 11.57
CA ALA A 29 30.64 3.26 11.53
C ALA A 29 29.44 3.92 10.83
N GLU A 30 29.18 5.19 11.15
CA GLU A 30 28.13 5.98 10.49
C GLU A 30 28.40 6.16 9.01
N THR A 31 29.63 6.47 8.63
CA THR A 31 30.01 6.62 7.23
C THR A 31 29.72 5.34 6.44
N LEU A 32 29.95 4.17 7.03
CA LEU A 32 29.65 2.89 6.40
C LEU A 32 28.14 2.70 6.27
N MET A 33 27.36 2.92 7.33
CA MET A 33 25.90 2.74 7.33
C MET A 33 25.20 3.70 6.36
N TRP A 34 25.55 5.00 6.41
CA TRP A 34 25.07 6.01 5.46
C TRP A 34 25.51 5.68 4.04
N GLY A 35 26.74 5.21 3.89
CA GLY A 35 27.33 4.83 2.61
C GLY A 35 26.61 3.67 1.94
N THR A 36 26.24 2.64 2.70
CA THR A 36 25.42 1.53 2.21
C THR A 36 24.08 2.02 1.66
N VAL A 37 23.34 2.81 2.44
CA VAL A 37 22.00 3.29 2.05
C VAL A 37 22.06 4.24 0.86
N ALA A 38 22.91 5.27 0.93
CA ALA A 38 23.05 6.24 -0.15
C ALA A 38 23.61 5.59 -1.43
N GLY A 39 24.63 4.75 -1.28
CA GLY A 39 25.28 4.05 -2.38
C GLY A 39 24.34 3.10 -3.11
N TRP A 40 23.61 2.26 -2.37
CA TRP A 40 22.64 1.34 -2.96
C TRP A 40 21.48 2.10 -3.60
N SER A 41 20.95 3.14 -2.95
CA SER A 41 19.82 3.91 -3.51
C SER A 41 20.21 4.59 -4.82
N LEU A 42 21.33 5.30 -4.85
CA LEU A 42 21.81 6.01 -6.05
C LEU A 42 22.18 5.05 -7.18
N ALA A 43 22.89 3.96 -6.87
CA ALA A 43 23.26 2.96 -7.86
C ALA A 43 22.03 2.26 -8.46
N THR A 44 21.01 2.00 -7.64
CA THR A 44 19.74 1.40 -8.09
C THR A 44 19.02 2.31 -9.08
N VAL A 45 18.87 3.60 -8.76
CA VAL A 45 18.25 4.59 -9.67
C VAL A 45 19.03 4.68 -10.97
N PHE A 46 20.36 4.75 -10.91
CA PHE A 46 21.21 4.79 -12.10
C PHE A 46 21.02 3.57 -13.01
N ILE A 47 21.03 2.36 -12.44
CA ILE A 47 20.82 1.12 -13.20
C ILE A 47 19.41 1.07 -13.78
N TYR A 48 18.40 1.54 -13.03
CA TYR A 48 17.02 1.58 -13.52
C TYR A 48 16.90 2.46 -14.75
N LEU A 49 17.48 3.66 -14.73
CA LEU A 49 17.45 4.57 -15.88
C LEU A 49 18.11 3.95 -17.12
N LEU A 50 19.24 3.27 -16.95
CA LEU A 50 19.92 2.57 -18.04
C LEU A 50 19.13 1.35 -18.56
N ALA A 51 18.60 0.53 -17.66
CA ALA A 51 17.79 -0.64 -18.02
C ALA A 51 16.50 -0.24 -18.73
N ARG A 52 15.85 0.84 -18.26
CA ARG A 52 14.69 1.45 -18.90
C ARG A 52 15.02 1.95 -20.30
N TRP A 53 16.14 2.63 -20.47
CA TRP A 53 16.58 3.10 -21.79
C TRP A 53 16.88 1.94 -22.75
N GLN A 54 17.45 0.83 -22.26
CA GLN A 54 17.71 -0.37 -23.07
C GLN A 54 16.47 -1.26 -23.28
N GLY A 55 15.38 -1.03 -22.55
CA GLY A 55 14.20 -1.90 -22.52
C GLY A 55 14.43 -3.26 -21.86
N ARG A 56 15.59 -3.48 -21.22
CA ARG A 56 15.96 -4.78 -20.62
C ARG A 56 17.02 -4.64 -19.53
N LEU A 57 17.00 -5.57 -18.59
CA LEU A 57 18.00 -5.72 -17.54
C LEU A 57 18.83 -6.98 -17.84
N THR A 58 20.14 -6.82 -18.06
CA THR A 58 21.01 -7.92 -18.50
C THR A 58 22.22 -8.09 -17.57
N HIS A 59 22.83 -9.28 -17.63
CA HIS A 59 24.08 -9.55 -16.92
C HIS A 59 25.20 -8.58 -17.34
N ALA A 60 25.29 -8.27 -18.63
CA ALA A 60 26.29 -7.33 -19.17
C ALA A 60 26.10 -5.91 -18.62
N LEU A 61 24.85 -5.43 -18.53
CA LEU A 61 24.55 -4.15 -17.89
C LEU A 61 24.99 -4.14 -16.43
N MET A 62 24.75 -5.23 -15.70
CA MET A 62 25.20 -5.36 -14.31
C MET A 62 26.72 -5.40 -14.18
N ALA A 63 27.43 -6.05 -15.11
CA ALA A 63 28.88 -6.05 -15.14
C ALA A 63 29.45 -4.63 -15.32
N TRP A 64 28.90 -3.87 -16.27
CA TRP A 64 29.24 -2.46 -16.49
C TRP A 64 28.90 -1.58 -15.28
N ALA A 65 27.71 -1.72 -14.72
CA ALA A 65 27.31 -0.97 -13.53
C ALA A 65 28.23 -1.26 -12.34
N THR A 66 28.66 -2.51 -12.18
CA THR A 66 29.65 -2.91 -11.17
C THR A 66 30.98 -2.19 -11.40
N ALA A 67 31.52 -2.22 -12.60
CA ALA A 67 32.75 -1.49 -12.93
C ALA A 67 32.59 0.03 -12.66
N ALA A 68 31.45 0.61 -13.05
CA ALA A 68 31.16 2.03 -12.87
C ALA A 68 31.14 2.45 -11.39
N VAL A 69 30.49 1.68 -10.49
CA VAL A 69 30.48 2.03 -9.06
C VAL A 69 31.87 1.93 -8.43
N TRP A 70 32.69 0.95 -8.85
CA TRP A 70 34.08 0.83 -8.38
C TRP A 70 34.97 1.96 -8.89
N LEU A 71 34.83 2.36 -10.16
CA LEU A 71 35.54 3.51 -10.73
C LEU A 71 35.12 4.82 -10.03
N ALA A 72 33.82 5.00 -9.79
CA ALA A 72 33.29 6.14 -9.07
C ALA A 72 33.85 6.19 -7.62
N ALA A 73 33.84 5.07 -6.90
CA ALA A 73 34.47 4.96 -5.59
C ALA A 73 35.96 5.31 -5.63
N ALA A 74 36.70 4.78 -6.62
CA ALA A 74 38.13 5.04 -6.80
C ALA A 74 38.44 6.52 -7.08
N SER A 75 37.56 7.22 -7.83
CA SER A 75 37.69 8.64 -8.13
C SER A 75 37.45 9.55 -6.90
N LEU A 76 36.62 9.10 -5.96
CA LEU A 76 36.27 9.85 -4.75
C LEU A 76 37.22 9.56 -3.57
N LEU A 77 38.06 8.52 -3.66
CA LEU A 77 39.04 8.19 -2.63
C LEU A 77 40.05 9.35 -2.43
N PRO A 78 40.33 9.76 -1.18
CA PRO A 78 41.30 10.81 -0.91
C PRO A 78 42.70 10.44 -1.43
N PRO A 79 43.47 11.37 -2.04
CA PRO A 79 44.81 11.08 -2.55
C PRO A 79 45.79 10.62 -1.44
N LYS A 80 45.56 10.99 -0.17
CA LYS A 80 46.33 10.49 0.98
C LYS A 80 46.14 8.98 1.25
N LEU A 81 44.98 8.41 0.91
CA LEU A 81 44.71 6.97 1.02
C LEU A 81 45.27 6.18 -0.16
N ARG A 82 45.36 6.78 -1.36
CA ARG A 82 46.09 6.18 -2.51
C ARG A 82 47.58 5.95 -2.18
N ARG A 83 48.16 6.75 -1.28
CA ARG A 83 49.54 6.61 -0.78
C ARG A 83 49.67 5.66 0.43
N LEU A 84 48.55 5.18 1.00
CA LEU A 84 48.55 4.33 2.21
C LEU A 84 49.04 2.89 1.97
N LYS A 85 49.18 2.47 0.69
CA LYS A 85 49.84 1.21 0.32
C LYS A 85 51.26 1.11 0.93
N HIS A 86 51.91 2.25 1.19
CA HIS A 86 53.21 2.33 1.86
C HIS A 86 53.17 2.33 3.39
N ARG A 87 52.02 2.59 4.04
CA ARG A 87 51.89 2.62 5.52
C ARG A 87 51.28 1.34 6.11
N LEU A 88 50.65 0.50 5.29
CA LEU A 88 50.09 -0.79 5.72
C LEU A 88 51.16 -1.83 6.09
N SER A 89 52.45 -1.57 5.82
CA SER A 89 53.57 -2.40 6.25
C SER A 89 54.03 -2.15 7.69
N GLN A 90 53.49 -1.16 8.41
CA GLN A 90 53.83 -0.90 9.80
C GLN A 90 52.62 -1.11 10.73
N ARG A 91 52.56 -2.33 11.31
CA ARG A 91 51.81 -2.73 12.52
C ARG A 91 50.37 -2.20 12.63
N ALA A 92 49.45 -2.82 11.89
CA ALA A 92 48.04 -2.86 12.29
C ALA A 92 47.88 -3.85 13.46
N ARG A 93 48.12 -3.38 14.70
CA ARG A 93 47.66 -4.11 15.88
C ARG A 93 46.13 -4.11 15.87
N LEU A 94 45.53 -5.31 15.81
CA LEU A 94 44.08 -5.58 15.86
C LEU A 94 43.37 -5.07 17.14
N HIS A 95 44.09 -4.47 18.09
CA HIS A 95 43.55 -3.86 19.32
C HIS A 95 42.80 -2.54 19.11
N GLY A 96 42.82 -1.92 17.92
CA GLY A 96 42.18 -0.63 17.64
C GLY A 96 40.69 -0.67 17.25
N LEU A 97 40.09 -1.86 17.12
CA LEU A 97 38.70 -2.05 16.69
C LEU A 97 37.68 -1.81 17.82
N TRP A 98 38.08 -2.00 19.08
CA TRP A 98 37.24 -1.77 20.25
C TRP A 98 37.47 -0.39 20.83
N ARG A 99 36.70 0.60 20.36
CA ARG A 99 36.63 1.90 21.03
C ARG A 99 35.44 1.89 22.01
N PRO A 100 35.63 2.30 23.27
CA PRO A 100 34.56 2.31 24.27
C PRO A 100 33.28 3.06 23.82
N HIS A 101 33.40 3.99 22.87
CA HIS A 101 32.26 4.73 22.34
C HIS A 101 31.33 3.91 21.41
N TYR A 102 31.77 2.75 20.92
CA TYR A 102 30.96 1.85 20.09
C TYR A 102 30.27 0.73 20.87
N ALA A 103 30.49 0.61 22.18
CA ALA A 103 29.97 -0.51 22.97
C ALA A 103 28.44 -0.65 22.89
N GLY A 104 27.71 0.46 23.00
CA GLY A 104 26.25 0.47 22.88
C GLY A 104 25.75 0.11 21.49
N LEU A 105 26.46 0.55 20.43
CA LEU A 105 26.13 0.19 19.05
C LEU A 105 26.36 -1.31 18.82
N ALA A 106 27.51 -1.82 19.25
CA ALA A 106 27.84 -3.24 19.15
C ALA A 106 26.81 -4.10 19.92
N PHE A 107 26.41 -3.66 21.12
CA PHE A 107 25.40 -4.35 21.92
C PHE A 107 24.08 -4.51 21.17
N VAL A 108 23.51 -3.42 20.62
CA VAL A 108 22.22 -3.52 19.90
C VAL A 108 22.35 -4.30 18.58
N LEU A 109 23.47 -4.17 17.86
CA LEU A 109 23.68 -4.96 16.65
C LEU A 109 23.81 -6.46 16.95
N LEU A 110 24.54 -6.83 18.01
CA LEU A 110 24.67 -8.23 18.43
C LEU A 110 23.36 -8.80 18.99
N LEU A 111 22.52 -7.96 19.61
CA LEU A 111 21.20 -8.36 20.08
C LEU A 111 20.25 -8.68 18.93
N PHE A 112 20.20 -7.83 17.90
CA PHE A 112 19.23 -7.95 16.81
C PHE A 112 19.72 -8.77 15.60
N ALA A 113 21.03 -8.92 15.38
CA ALA A 113 21.55 -9.67 14.23
C ALA A 113 21.08 -11.15 14.19
N PRO A 114 21.13 -11.93 15.29
CA PRO A 114 20.63 -13.31 15.28
C PRO A 114 19.13 -13.37 15.03
N LEU A 115 18.38 -12.40 15.58
CA LEU A 115 16.94 -12.30 15.37
C LEU A 115 16.61 -12.03 13.90
N TYR A 116 17.26 -11.06 13.27
CA TYR A 116 17.08 -10.79 11.85
C TYR A 116 17.50 -11.97 11.00
N TRP A 117 18.62 -12.62 11.31
CA TRP A 117 19.00 -13.84 10.61
C TRP A 117 17.91 -14.90 10.69
N LEU A 118 17.40 -15.20 11.89
CA LEU A 118 16.31 -16.17 12.08
C LEU A 118 15.09 -15.79 11.24
N LEU A 119 14.51 -14.61 11.48
CA LEU A 119 13.25 -14.21 10.84
C LEU A 119 13.39 -14.13 9.31
N PHE A 120 14.38 -13.38 8.79
CA PHE A 120 14.52 -13.24 7.34
C PHE A 120 14.85 -14.58 6.67
N SER A 121 15.69 -15.43 7.27
CA SER A 121 16.07 -16.70 6.65
C SER A 121 14.93 -17.72 6.58
N THR A 122 14.01 -17.71 7.56
CA THR A 122 12.84 -18.60 7.60
C THR A 122 11.64 -18.04 6.84
N HIS A 123 11.49 -16.71 6.78
CA HIS A 123 10.32 -16.07 6.15
C HIS A 123 10.56 -15.64 4.71
N THR A 124 11.81 -15.57 4.22
CA THR A 124 12.10 -15.18 2.84
C THR A 124 12.29 -16.42 1.96
N LEU A 125 11.19 -16.91 1.36
CA LEU A 125 11.18 -18.01 0.38
C LEU A 125 12.02 -19.22 0.84
N ALA A 126 11.87 -19.62 2.10
CA ALA A 126 12.66 -20.70 2.69
C ALA A 126 12.27 -22.05 2.08
N ARG A 127 13.24 -22.86 1.68
CA ARG A 127 12.97 -24.22 1.20
C ARG A 127 12.57 -25.11 2.37
N GLY A 128 11.52 -25.90 2.17
CA GLY A 128 11.05 -26.89 3.13
C GLY A 128 10.54 -28.13 2.41
N GLU A 129 9.83 -28.97 3.14
CA GLU A 129 9.21 -30.18 2.58
C GLU A 129 8.07 -29.82 1.62
N GLY A 130 8.11 -30.35 0.40
CA GLY A 130 7.07 -30.17 -0.61
C GLY A 130 6.87 -28.72 -1.08
N GLY A 131 7.93 -27.89 -1.04
CA GLY A 131 7.88 -26.54 -1.61
C GLY A 131 8.68 -25.46 -0.89
N VAL A 132 8.20 -24.23 -1.03
CA VAL A 132 8.79 -23.00 -0.49
C VAL A 132 7.85 -22.35 0.52
N TYR A 133 8.41 -21.85 1.62
CA TYR A 133 7.70 -21.37 2.79
C TYR A 133 8.03 -19.90 3.10
N SER A 134 7.10 -19.27 3.79
CA SER A 134 7.24 -18.02 4.53
C SER A 134 6.46 -18.18 5.86
N GLY A 135 6.02 -17.08 6.47
CA GLY A 135 5.25 -17.10 7.70
C GLY A 135 4.64 -15.74 8.00
N GLY A 136 3.66 -15.74 8.90
CA GLY A 136 3.12 -14.56 9.57
C GLY A 136 2.84 -13.38 8.63
N SER A 137 3.33 -12.21 9.03
CA SER A 137 3.13 -10.96 8.29
C SER A 137 3.85 -10.94 6.93
N ALA A 138 4.89 -11.75 6.73
CA ALA A 138 5.61 -11.83 5.45
C ALA A 138 4.86 -12.58 4.35
N PHE A 139 3.92 -13.46 4.69
CA PHE A 139 3.21 -14.31 3.72
C PHE A 139 2.56 -13.51 2.57
N TYR A 140 1.93 -12.39 2.91
CA TYR A 140 1.20 -11.54 1.98
C TYR A 140 2.12 -10.66 1.12
N ASP A 141 2.99 -9.88 1.78
CA ASP A 141 3.80 -8.84 1.11
C ASP A 141 4.95 -9.44 0.29
N LEU A 142 5.51 -10.57 0.74
CA LEU A 142 6.67 -11.17 0.08
C LEU A 142 6.36 -11.59 -1.36
N SER A 143 5.18 -12.14 -1.60
CA SER A 143 4.74 -12.54 -2.94
C SER A 143 4.59 -11.35 -3.88
N PHE A 144 4.10 -10.20 -3.38
CA PHE A 144 4.03 -8.97 -4.16
C PHE A 144 5.42 -8.47 -4.56
N HIS A 145 6.35 -8.44 -3.61
CA HIS A 145 7.73 -8.04 -3.85
C HIS A 145 8.47 -9.01 -4.78
N ALA A 146 8.18 -10.32 -4.69
CA ALA A 146 8.66 -11.32 -5.64
C ALA A 146 8.14 -11.06 -7.05
N ALA A 147 6.85 -10.77 -7.21
CA ALA A 147 6.26 -10.44 -8.51
C ALA A 147 6.91 -9.21 -9.16
N LEU A 148 7.13 -8.14 -8.39
CA LEU A 148 7.82 -6.95 -8.91
C LEU A 148 9.26 -7.27 -9.34
N ALA A 149 10.04 -7.93 -8.49
CA ALA A 149 11.42 -8.28 -8.81
C ALA A 149 11.51 -9.19 -10.04
N SER A 150 10.68 -10.23 -10.12
CA SER A 150 10.60 -11.15 -11.25
C SER A 150 10.16 -10.46 -12.53
N SER A 151 9.25 -9.48 -12.47
CA SER A 151 8.80 -8.72 -13.66
C SER A 151 9.94 -7.96 -14.33
N PHE A 152 10.87 -7.38 -13.56
CA PHE A 152 12.04 -6.69 -14.13
C PHE A 152 13.11 -7.67 -14.59
N ALA A 153 13.34 -8.75 -13.82
CA ALA A 153 14.39 -9.73 -14.11
C ALA A 153 14.07 -10.61 -15.32
N TYR A 154 12.81 -11.02 -15.46
CA TYR A 154 12.38 -12.03 -16.44
C TYR A 154 11.26 -11.54 -17.37
N GLY A 155 10.49 -10.52 -16.96
CA GLY A 155 9.34 -10.00 -17.72
C GLY A 155 9.65 -8.81 -18.64
N GLN A 156 10.89 -8.29 -18.63
CA GLN A 156 11.28 -7.07 -19.35
C GLN A 156 10.32 -5.89 -19.08
N ASN A 157 9.97 -5.66 -17.82
CA ASN A 157 9.03 -4.62 -17.38
C ASN A 157 9.58 -3.18 -17.55
N PHE A 158 9.81 -2.77 -18.80
CA PHE A 158 10.31 -1.46 -19.20
C PHE A 158 9.47 -0.92 -20.39
N PRO A 159 8.82 0.25 -20.28
CA PRO A 159 8.64 1.03 -19.04
C PRO A 159 7.89 0.21 -17.98
N ALA A 160 8.04 0.61 -16.72
CA ALA A 160 7.45 -0.13 -15.60
C ALA A 160 5.92 0.01 -15.59
N ILE A 161 5.24 -1.11 -15.66
CA ILE A 161 3.79 -1.24 -15.53
C ILE A 161 3.45 -2.13 -14.32
N TYR A 162 2.23 -1.99 -13.84
CA TYR A 162 1.68 -2.77 -12.75
C TYR A 162 1.23 -4.14 -13.27
N THR A 163 2.15 -5.11 -13.28
CA THR A 163 1.92 -6.47 -13.83
C THR A 163 0.80 -7.28 -13.19
N PRO A 164 0.31 -7.00 -11.96
CA PRO A 164 -0.92 -7.61 -11.46
C PRO A 164 -2.21 -7.03 -12.10
N LEU A 165 -2.14 -5.91 -12.84
CA LEU A 165 -3.29 -5.34 -13.53
C LEU A 165 -2.84 -4.50 -14.73
N PRO A 166 -2.20 -5.10 -15.73
CA PRO A 166 -1.71 -4.36 -16.88
C PRO A 166 -2.87 -3.79 -17.70
N PRO A 167 -2.77 -2.58 -18.26
CA PRO A 167 -1.56 -1.77 -18.38
C PRO A 167 -1.43 -0.63 -17.39
N GLU A 168 -2.06 -0.75 -16.22
CA GLU A 168 -1.98 0.29 -15.20
C GLU A 168 -0.52 0.67 -14.89
N PRO A 169 -0.21 1.96 -14.66
CA PRO A 169 1.14 2.40 -14.36
C PRO A 169 1.61 1.85 -13.02
N LEU A 170 2.89 1.49 -12.87
CA LEU A 170 3.44 1.06 -11.57
C LEU A 170 3.68 2.27 -10.65
N LEU A 171 2.69 2.58 -9.81
CA LEU A 171 2.75 3.72 -8.88
C LEU A 171 3.27 3.36 -7.47
N TYR A 172 3.26 2.08 -7.12
CA TYR A 172 3.88 1.59 -5.89
C TYR A 172 5.41 1.79 -5.92
N PRO A 173 6.08 2.18 -4.82
CA PRO A 173 7.53 2.35 -4.78
C PRO A 173 8.28 1.05 -5.06
N PHE A 174 8.90 0.93 -6.23
CA PHE A 174 9.42 -0.35 -6.75
C PHE A 174 10.96 -0.43 -6.81
N MET A 175 11.69 0.63 -6.44
CA MET A 175 13.16 0.60 -6.48
C MET A 175 13.81 -0.50 -5.62
N PRO A 176 13.32 -0.82 -4.40
CA PRO A 176 13.84 -1.95 -3.62
C PRO A 176 13.75 -3.29 -4.38
N ASP A 177 12.64 -3.50 -5.09
CA ASP A 177 12.41 -4.71 -5.86
C ASP A 177 13.22 -4.70 -7.16
N PHE A 178 13.39 -3.53 -7.79
CA PHE A 178 14.27 -3.38 -8.93
C PHE A 178 15.75 -3.68 -8.57
N LEU A 179 16.25 -3.25 -7.40
CA LEU A 179 17.59 -3.64 -6.95
C LEU A 179 17.70 -5.17 -6.85
N THR A 180 16.63 -5.84 -6.44
CA THR A 180 16.61 -7.31 -6.32
C THR A 180 16.68 -7.96 -7.69
N ALA A 181 15.92 -7.45 -8.64
CA ALA A 181 16.00 -7.85 -10.03
C ALA A 181 17.41 -7.64 -10.60
N ALA A 182 18.06 -6.52 -10.26
CA ALA A 182 19.44 -6.22 -10.66
C ALA A 182 20.43 -7.24 -10.09
N LEU A 183 20.27 -7.65 -8.84
CA LEU A 183 21.07 -8.72 -8.24
C LEU A 183 20.77 -10.09 -8.85
N MET A 184 19.53 -10.36 -9.26
CA MET A 184 19.15 -11.57 -9.98
C MET A 184 19.82 -11.62 -11.35
N ALA A 185 19.80 -10.52 -12.10
CA ALA A 185 20.53 -10.37 -13.36
C ALA A 185 22.05 -10.51 -13.18
N ALA A 186 22.58 -10.16 -12.00
CA ALA A 186 23.97 -10.38 -11.62
C ALA A 186 24.28 -11.81 -11.12
N GLY A 187 23.29 -12.72 -11.16
CA GLY A 187 23.46 -14.16 -10.95
C GLY A 187 23.02 -14.70 -9.59
N LEU A 188 22.32 -13.93 -8.75
CA LEU A 188 21.71 -14.47 -7.52
C LEU A 188 20.31 -15.05 -7.80
N GLY A 189 19.92 -16.09 -7.07
CA GLY A 189 18.52 -16.50 -7.00
C GLY A 189 17.67 -15.46 -6.26
N LEU A 190 16.35 -15.43 -6.49
CA LEU A 190 15.42 -14.46 -5.88
C LEU A 190 15.58 -14.37 -4.35
N ARG A 191 15.55 -15.52 -3.66
CA ARG A 191 15.79 -15.61 -2.21
C ARG A 191 17.12 -14.97 -1.80
N ALA A 192 18.21 -15.33 -2.47
CA ALA A 192 19.54 -14.84 -2.13
C ALA A 192 19.66 -13.32 -2.36
N ALA A 193 19.07 -12.80 -3.44
CA ALA A 193 19.02 -11.36 -3.72
C ALA A 193 18.22 -10.58 -2.66
N MET A 194 17.07 -11.13 -2.23
CA MET A 194 16.27 -10.54 -1.15
C MET A 194 17.03 -10.52 0.17
N LEU A 195 17.63 -11.65 0.59
CA LEU A 195 18.40 -11.73 1.84
C LEU A 195 19.65 -10.85 1.82
N ALA A 196 20.37 -10.80 0.69
CA ALA A 196 21.59 -10.01 0.53
C ALA A 196 21.36 -8.50 0.68
N THR A 197 20.12 -8.03 0.51
CA THR A 197 19.74 -6.62 0.72
C THR A 197 19.05 -6.41 2.06
N ALA A 198 18.14 -7.31 2.44
CA ALA A 198 17.31 -7.13 3.63
C ALA A 198 18.10 -7.19 4.94
N LEU A 199 18.98 -8.20 5.10
CA LEU A 199 19.75 -8.39 6.34
C LEU A 199 20.69 -7.19 6.62
N PRO A 200 21.51 -6.72 5.65
CA PRO A 200 22.34 -5.55 5.88
C PRO A 200 21.51 -4.29 6.15
N LEU A 201 20.39 -4.09 5.46
CA LEU A 201 19.55 -2.91 5.66
C LEU A 201 18.88 -2.91 7.03
N ALA A 202 18.39 -4.06 7.52
CA ALA A 202 17.79 -4.14 8.86
C ALA A 202 18.82 -3.76 9.94
N LEU A 203 20.06 -4.25 9.83
CA LEU A 203 21.17 -3.86 10.72
C LEU A 203 21.52 -2.38 10.60
N VAL A 204 21.49 -1.84 9.39
CA VAL A 204 21.73 -0.41 9.15
C VAL A 204 20.61 0.44 9.75
N VAL A 205 19.33 0.02 9.69
CA VAL A 205 18.24 0.72 10.40
C VAL A 205 18.51 0.76 11.89
N THR A 206 18.89 -0.37 12.50
CA THR A 206 19.25 -0.45 13.92
C THR A 206 20.38 0.51 14.29
N GLY A 207 21.45 0.52 13.51
CA GLY A 207 22.60 1.39 13.78
C GLY A 207 22.36 2.87 13.47
N LEU A 208 21.60 3.20 12.42
CA LEU A 208 21.21 4.59 12.12
C LEU A 208 20.26 5.12 13.17
N PHE A 209 19.32 4.32 13.66
CA PHE A 209 18.45 4.74 14.75
C PHE A 209 19.24 4.93 16.05
N TYR A 210 20.15 4.00 16.40
CA TYR A 210 21.03 4.15 17.57
C TYR A 210 21.83 5.45 17.52
N THR A 211 22.44 5.76 16.37
CA THR A 211 23.27 6.97 16.20
C THR A 211 22.45 8.25 16.13
N PHE A 212 21.23 8.20 15.60
CA PHE A 212 20.24 9.27 15.74
C PHE A 212 19.89 9.52 17.21
N ALA A 213 19.49 8.47 17.94
CA ALA A 213 19.13 8.56 19.35
C ALA A 213 20.30 9.09 20.20
N LEU A 214 21.53 8.62 19.95
CA LEU A 214 22.74 9.07 20.65
C LEU A 214 22.97 10.58 20.52
N ARG A 215 22.62 11.20 19.38
CA ARG A 215 22.72 12.66 19.21
C ARG A 215 21.72 13.43 20.07
N LEU A 216 20.53 12.87 20.28
CA LEU A 216 19.46 13.47 21.10
C LEU A 216 19.77 13.29 22.60
N VAL A 217 20.17 12.09 23.02
CA VAL A 217 20.23 11.70 24.45
C VAL A 217 21.64 11.67 25.05
N ARG A 218 22.69 11.76 24.21
CA ARG A 218 24.13 11.87 24.55
C ARG A 218 24.76 10.72 25.35
N THR A 219 24.02 9.70 25.75
CA THR A 219 24.57 8.53 26.48
C THR A 219 24.30 7.23 25.72
N GLN A 220 25.28 6.32 25.70
CA GLN A 220 25.15 5.03 25.01
C GLN A 220 24.06 4.15 25.62
N ARG A 221 23.88 4.20 26.95
CA ARG A 221 22.84 3.42 27.64
C ARG A 221 21.43 3.86 27.21
N ALA A 222 21.17 5.16 27.18
CA ALA A 222 19.88 5.67 26.73
C ALA A 222 19.67 5.44 25.22
N ALA A 223 20.72 5.56 24.40
CA ALA A 223 20.64 5.26 22.97
C ALA A 223 20.33 3.77 22.71
N ALA A 224 21.00 2.86 23.42
CA ALA A 224 20.74 1.42 23.31
C ALA A 224 19.32 1.05 23.76
N LEU A 225 18.87 1.59 24.90
CA LEU A 225 17.49 1.40 25.35
C LEU A 225 16.48 1.98 24.36
N ALA A 226 16.73 3.18 23.82
CA ALA A 226 15.87 3.77 22.78
C ALA A 226 15.73 2.83 21.59
N THR A 227 16.84 2.24 21.12
CA THR A 227 16.84 1.29 20.00
C THR A 227 15.99 0.06 20.30
N ILE A 228 16.06 -0.46 21.52
CA ILE A 228 15.22 -1.58 21.96
C ILE A 228 13.73 -1.18 21.98
N LEU A 229 13.38 -0.01 22.56
CA LEU A 229 12.00 0.48 22.59
C LEU A 229 11.42 0.74 21.18
N PHE A 230 12.27 1.17 20.26
CA PHE A 230 11.88 1.44 18.88
C PHE A 230 11.62 0.16 18.08
N LEU A 231 12.54 -0.81 18.16
CA LEU A 231 12.46 -2.06 17.38
C LEU A 231 11.45 -3.06 17.97
N LEU A 232 11.32 -3.11 19.29
CA LEU A 232 10.34 -3.95 19.99
C LEU A 232 9.12 -3.14 20.41
N ASN A 233 8.68 -2.20 19.57
CA ASN A 233 7.46 -1.46 19.83
C ASN A 233 6.25 -2.42 19.92
N GLY A 234 5.29 -2.01 20.73
CA GLY A 234 3.99 -2.66 20.82
C GLY A 234 3.12 -1.92 21.82
N GLY A 235 1.82 -2.14 21.72
CA GLY A 235 0.84 -1.56 22.62
C GLY A 235 0.72 -2.29 23.95
N LEU A 236 -0.47 -2.25 24.53
CA LEU A 236 -0.83 -3.01 25.72
C LEU A 236 -1.34 -4.43 25.41
N GLY A 237 -1.08 -4.96 24.22
CA GLY A 237 -1.48 -6.32 23.82
C GLY A 237 -0.96 -7.42 24.74
N PHE A 238 0.16 -7.20 25.44
CA PHE A 238 0.64 -8.13 26.48
C PHE A 238 -0.39 -8.38 27.61
N ILE A 239 -1.33 -7.46 27.85
CA ILE A 239 -2.42 -7.68 28.82
C ILE A 239 -3.33 -8.81 28.33
N ASP A 240 -3.68 -8.81 27.04
CA ASP A 240 -4.48 -9.87 26.44
C ASP A 240 -3.68 -11.19 26.39
N LEU A 241 -2.37 -11.12 26.16
CA LEU A 241 -1.49 -12.29 26.26
C LEU A 241 -1.54 -12.94 27.64
N LEU A 242 -1.45 -12.13 28.70
CA LEU A 242 -1.52 -12.64 30.07
C LEU A 242 -2.90 -13.22 30.41
N ARG A 243 -3.97 -12.66 29.83
CA ARG A 243 -5.34 -13.19 29.98
C ARG A 243 -5.46 -14.54 29.29
N ASP A 244 -5.04 -14.64 28.03
CA ASP A 244 -5.12 -15.87 27.25
C ASP A 244 -4.24 -16.97 27.85
N TRP A 245 -3.04 -16.62 28.32
CA TRP A 245 -2.18 -17.55 29.06
C TRP A 245 -2.90 -18.11 30.30
N ARG A 246 -3.46 -17.24 31.16
CA ARG A 246 -4.19 -17.67 32.36
C ARG A 246 -5.42 -18.52 32.03
N ALA A 247 -6.14 -18.15 30.97
CA ALA A 247 -7.31 -18.88 30.51
C ALA A 247 -6.95 -20.25 29.90
N SER A 248 -5.74 -20.40 29.33
CA SER A 248 -5.29 -21.66 28.72
C SER A 248 -5.05 -22.79 29.71
N GLY A 249 -4.84 -22.49 30.99
CA GLY A 249 -4.45 -23.47 32.01
C GLY A 249 -3.05 -24.08 31.82
N ARG A 250 -2.27 -23.64 30.84
CA ARG A 250 -0.92 -24.14 30.53
C ARG A 250 0.15 -23.46 31.37
N SER A 251 1.31 -24.12 31.51
CA SER A 251 2.51 -23.45 32.01
C SER A 251 2.88 -22.29 31.06
N PHE A 252 3.51 -21.23 31.58
CA PHE A 252 3.91 -20.10 30.73
C PHE A 252 4.86 -20.52 29.59
N PRO A 253 5.89 -21.36 29.82
CA PRO A 253 6.74 -21.86 28.73
C PRO A 253 5.95 -22.58 27.63
N ASP A 254 5.06 -23.52 27.98
CA ASP A 254 4.28 -24.27 26.97
C ASP A 254 3.35 -23.36 26.16
N PHE A 255 2.77 -22.35 26.82
CA PHE A 255 1.95 -21.33 26.14
C PHE A 255 2.79 -20.45 25.22
N TRP A 256 3.97 -20.03 25.68
CA TRP A 256 4.90 -19.20 24.92
C TRP A 256 5.39 -19.92 23.67
N ASP A 257 5.84 -21.18 23.80
CA ASP A 257 6.39 -21.97 22.69
C ASP A 257 5.33 -22.36 21.62
N THR A 258 4.05 -22.15 21.91
CA THR A 258 2.92 -22.40 20.99
C THR A 258 2.13 -21.12 20.65
N LEU A 259 2.76 -19.95 20.80
CA LEU A 259 2.11 -18.65 20.66
C LEU A 259 1.67 -18.36 19.20
N ALA A 260 0.42 -18.65 18.89
CA ALA A 260 -0.16 -18.43 17.57
C ALA A 260 -0.64 -16.99 17.30
N VAL A 261 -0.92 -16.22 18.35
CA VAL A 261 -1.52 -14.88 18.23
C VAL A 261 -0.42 -13.81 18.24
N ASN A 262 -0.39 -12.96 17.21
CA ASN A 262 0.41 -11.74 17.21
C ASN A 262 -0.31 -10.63 18.00
N TYR A 263 0.06 -10.44 19.27
CA TYR A 263 -0.54 -9.45 20.17
C TYR A 263 -0.18 -7.99 19.84
N ALA A 264 0.62 -7.71 18.81
CA ALA A 264 0.79 -6.38 18.25
C ALA A 264 -0.12 -6.13 17.03
N ASN A 265 -0.73 -7.18 16.48
CA ASN A 265 -1.52 -7.14 15.26
C ASN A 265 -2.78 -8.02 15.38
N ALA A 266 -3.70 -7.65 16.28
CA ALA A 266 -4.90 -8.41 16.61
C ALA A 266 -6.15 -7.53 16.42
N TRP A 267 -6.64 -7.48 15.18
CA TRP A 267 -7.69 -6.55 14.74
C TRP A 267 -9.02 -6.79 15.43
N GLU A 268 -9.38 -8.05 15.64
CA GLU A 268 -10.59 -8.45 16.39
C GLU A 268 -10.58 -7.95 17.84
N ARG A 269 -9.39 -7.61 18.34
CA ARG A 269 -9.16 -7.07 19.68
C ARG A 269 -8.91 -5.56 19.65
N GLY A 270 -9.11 -4.87 18.53
CA GLY A 270 -8.83 -3.43 18.42
C GLY A 270 -7.35 -3.06 18.58
N ILE A 271 -6.44 -4.01 18.31
CA ILE A 271 -4.99 -3.81 18.33
C ILE A 271 -4.47 -3.71 16.89
N HIS A 272 -4.03 -2.51 16.53
CA HIS A 272 -3.57 -2.13 15.19
C HIS A 272 -2.15 -1.55 15.18
N TRP A 273 -1.49 -1.37 16.34
CA TRP A 273 -0.10 -0.91 16.43
C TRP A 273 0.90 -2.06 16.30
N THR A 274 1.24 -2.36 15.05
CA THR A 274 2.06 -3.52 14.70
C THR A 274 3.54 -3.34 15.00
N ASN A 275 4.24 -4.45 15.25
CA ASN A 275 5.64 -4.44 15.61
C ASN A 275 6.51 -4.10 14.39
N LEU A 276 7.50 -3.23 14.59
CA LEU A 276 8.36 -2.72 13.53
C LEU A 276 9.22 -3.84 12.91
N VAL A 277 9.71 -4.79 13.70
CA VAL A 277 10.54 -5.88 13.18
C VAL A 277 9.67 -6.90 12.45
N ALA A 278 8.66 -7.46 13.13
CA ALA A 278 7.83 -8.54 12.61
C ALA A 278 6.91 -8.09 11.47
N ASP A 279 6.29 -6.91 11.59
CA ASP A 279 5.19 -6.49 10.70
C ASP A 279 5.57 -5.37 9.72
N THR A 280 6.80 -4.84 9.80
CA THR A 280 7.27 -3.78 8.88
C THR A 280 8.60 -4.11 8.22
N LEU A 281 9.69 -4.33 8.96
CA LEU A 281 11.01 -4.58 8.38
C LEU A 281 11.06 -5.91 7.62
N LEU A 282 10.43 -6.95 8.19
CA LEU A 282 10.40 -8.28 7.61
C LEU A 282 9.54 -8.35 6.33
N PRO A 283 8.26 -7.94 6.34
CA PRO A 283 7.40 -8.03 5.15
C PRO A 283 7.62 -6.92 4.12
N GLN A 284 7.83 -5.66 4.55
CA GLN A 284 7.77 -4.50 3.67
C GLN A 284 9.16 -4.06 3.21
N ARG A 285 9.51 -4.40 1.97
CA ARG A 285 10.86 -4.10 1.45
C ARG A 285 11.09 -2.61 1.20
N THR A 286 10.04 -1.85 0.95
CA THR A 286 10.08 -0.39 0.85
C THR A 286 10.50 0.26 2.16
N SER A 287 10.03 -0.26 3.30
CA SER A 287 10.40 0.22 4.63
C SER A 287 11.89 0.01 4.95
N LEU A 288 12.53 -1.05 4.44
CA LEU A 288 13.98 -1.29 4.59
C LEU A 288 14.85 -0.20 3.94
N PHE A 289 14.33 0.55 2.97
CA PHE A 289 14.99 1.72 2.38
C PHE A 289 14.44 3.04 2.93
N GLY A 290 13.12 3.14 3.09
CA GLY A 290 12.44 4.33 3.57
C GLY A 290 12.84 4.74 4.97
N LEU A 291 12.85 3.80 5.93
CA LEU A 291 13.24 4.07 7.32
C LEU A 291 14.66 4.63 7.43
N PRO A 292 15.72 3.99 6.87
CA PRO A 292 17.07 4.53 6.99
C PRO A 292 17.25 5.86 6.24
N LEU A 293 16.65 6.05 5.06
CA LEU A 293 16.68 7.34 4.36
C LEU A 293 16.01 8.45 5.19
N GLY A 294 14.86 8.16 5.80
CA GLY A 294 14.17 9.06 6.72
C GLY A 294 15.03 9.41 7.93
N LEU A 295 15.64 8.41 8.58
CA LEU A 295 16.53 8.61 9.73
C LEU A 295 17.77 9.44 9.37
N MET A 296 18.34 9.26 8.17
CA MET A 296 19.43 10.11 7.67
C MET A 296 18.96 11.56 7.53
N VAL A 297 17.80 11.80 6.92
CA VAL A 297 17.21 13.15 6.79
C VAL A 297 16.94 13.78 8.16
N PHE A 298 16.29 13.05 9.07
CA PHE A 298 16.01 13.53 10.43
C PHE A 298 17.28 13.76 11.25
N THR A 299 18.35 13.01 10.99
CA THR A 299 19.66 13.28 11.60
C THR A 299 20.23 14.61 11.13
N LEU A 300 20.13 14.92 9.83
CA LEU A 300 20.55 16.24 9.30
C LEU A 300 19.69 17.37 9.88
N PHE A 301 18.38 17.16 9.98
CA PHE A 301 17.48 18.13 10.63
C PHE A 301 17.87 18.33 12.10
N ALA A 302 18.13 17.27 12.85
CA ALA A 302 18.55 17.36 14.26
C ALA A 302 19.86 18.15 14.43
N VAL A 303 20.81 17.97 13.51
CA VAL A 303 22.10 18.69 13.52
C VAL A 303 21.91 20.18 13.23
N VAL A 304 21.18 20.51 12.15
CA VAL A 304 20.88 21.91 11.79
C VAL A 304 20.06 22.60 12.89
N TRP A 305 19.08 21.89 13.45
CA TRP A 305 18.24 22.38 14.53
C TRP A 305 19.04 22.72 15.78
N ARG A 306 19.96 21.83 16.17
CA ARG A 306 20.84 22.03 17.33
C ARG A 306 21.75 23.25 17.13
N ARG A 307 22.40 23.37 15.96
CA ARG A 307 23.26 24.54 15.65
C ARG A 307 22.50 25.85 15.75
N GLY A 308 21.26 25.88 15.28
CA GLY A 308 20.40 27.05 15.43
C GLY A 308 20.04 27.39 16.88
N TYR A 309 20.07 26.42 17.80
CA TYR A 309 19.82 26.64 19.22
C TYR A 309 21.06 27.10 20.00
N GLU A 310 22.25 26.70 19.56
CA GLU A 310 23.53 27.00 20.22
C GLU A 310 24.11 28.38 19.81
N GLY A 311 23.44 29.15 18.94
CA GLY A 311 23.74 30.58 18.71
C GLY A 311 24.87 30.90 17.72
N SER A 312 25.39 29.93 16.96
CA SER A 312 26.46 30.14 15.97
C SER A 312 26.05 30.90 14.69
N GLU A 313 25.03 31.77 14.73
CA GLU A 313 24.59 32.55 13.55
C GLU A 313 25.63 33.60 13.10
N GLY A 314 26.56 34.00 13.98
CA GLY A 314 27.64 34.95 13.64
C GLY A 314 28.98 34.33 13.19
N ASP A 315 29.15 33.01 13.32
CA ASP A 315 30.47 32.36 13.26
C ASP A 315 30.61 31.28 12.16
N GLU A 316 29.67 31.18 11.21
CA GLU A 316 29.79 30.27 10.06
C GLU A 316 31.05 30.56 9.21
N LYS A 317 31.66 31.76 9.32
CA LYS A 317 32.94 32.10 8.69
C LYS A 317 34.16 31.54 9.42
N ASN A 318 34.05 31.11 10.68
CA ASN A 318 35.19 30.71 11.52
C ASN A 318 35.13 29.25 12.02
N THR A 319 34.12 28.47 11.62
CA THR A 319 34.05 27.02 11.91
C THR A 319 34.97 26.25 10.99
N GLY A 320 36.25 26.12 11.38
CA GLY A 320 37.27 25.37 10.65
C GLY A 320 36.80 24.00 10.14
N GLY A 321 36.42 23.93 8.86
CA GLY A 321 36.13 22.71 8.12
C GLY A 321 34.73 22.09 8.27
N GLU A 322 33.82 22.66 9.08
CA GLU A 322 32.42 22.16 9.16
C GLU A 322 31.56 22.67 7.98
N ARG A 323 30.64 21.83 7.48
CA ARG A 323 29.73 22.25 6.40
C ARG A 323 28.62 23.18 6.90
N SER A 324 28.23 24.15 6.07
CA SER A 324 27.14 25.08 6.36
C SER A 324 25.78 24.39 6.48
N SER A 325 24.84 25.04 7.17
CA SER A 325 23.47 24.51 7.36
C SER A 325 22.74 24.28 6.03
N ALA A 326 22.91 25.19 5.06
CA ALA A 326 22.36 25.04 3.71
C ALA A 326 22.90 23.79 2.97
N ALA A 327 24.20 23.47 3.13
CA ALA A 327 24.79 22.28 2.49
C ALA A 327 24.27 20.97 3.10
N LEU A 328 23.97 20.96 4.41
CA LEU A 328 23.34 19.81 5.07
C LEU A 328 21.88 19.64 4.62
N LEU A 329 21.14 20.75 4.52
CA LEU A 329 19.76 20.75 4.02
C LEU A 329 19.67 20.35 2.54
N LEU A 330 20.65 20.74 1.72
CA LEU A 330 20.78 20.25 0.34
C LEU A 330 20.94 18.73 0.29
N ALA A 331 21.82 18.17 1.10
CA ALA A 331 22.00 16.72 1.18
C ALA A 331 20.71 16.01 1.64
N ALA A 332 20.04 16.57 2.65
CA ALA A 332 18.73 16.07 3.11
C ALA A 332 17.68 16.13 2.01
N GLY A 333 17.66 17.20 1.21
CA GLY A 333 16.70 17.40 0.13
C GLY A 333 16.92 16.44 -1.04
N VAL A 334 18.18 16.14 -1.39
CA VAL A 334 18.50 15.11 -2.37
C VAL A 334 18.05 13.73 -1.89
N LEU A 335 18.32 13.36 -0.63
CA LEU A 335 17.86 12.09 -0.07
C LEU A 335 16.33 12.01 -0.04
N ALA A 336 15.66 13.09 0.36
CA ALA A 336 14.21 13.17 0.39
C ALA A 336 13.59 13.06 -1.00
N GLY A 337 14.19 13.69 -2.02
CA GLY A 337 13.72 13.63 -3.40
C GLY A 337 13.72 12.24 -4.04
N LEU A 338 14.52 11.30 -3.49
CA LEU A 338 14.50 9.89 -3.92
C LEU A 338 13.35 9.09 -3.28
N LEU A 339 12.82 9.53 -2.15
CA LEU A 339 11.87 8.76 -1.34
C LEU A 339 10.60 8.33 -2.09
N PRO A 340 9.98 9.10 -3.00
CA PRO A 340 8.78 8.61 -3.70
C PRO A 340 8.96 7.30 -4.45
N LEU A 341 10.18 6.98 -4.89
CA LEU A 341 10.52 5.72 -5.58
C LEU A 341 10.90 4.58 -4.63
N PHE A 342 11.23 4.89 -3.37
CA PHE A 342 11.66 3.92 -2.36
C PHE A 342 10.62 3.68 -1.27
N HIS A 343 9.98 4.74 -0.76
CA HIS A 343 8.91 4.71 0.23
C HIS A 343 8.18 6.07 0.36
N THR A 344 6.97 6.17 -0.20
CA THR A 344 6.16 7.41 -0.24
C THR A 344 5.79 7.95 1.15
N HIS A 345 5.50 7.08 2.13
CA HIS A 345 5.13 7.53 3.48
C HIS A 345 6.28 8.25 4.19
N THR A 346 7.54 7.84 3.95
CA THR A 346 8.70 8.60 4.47
C THR A 346 8.76 9.99 3.86
N PHE A 347 8.45 10.14 2.57
CA PHE A 347 8.45 11.45 1.91
C PHE A 347 7.43 12.39 2.56
N VAL A 348 6.22 11.90 2.83
CA VAL A 348 5.18 12.64 3.55
C VAL A 348 5.65 13.01 4.96
N ALA A 349 6.19 12.06 5.73
CA ALA A 349 6.69 12.31 7.07
C ALA A 349 7.80 13.37 7.11
N VAL A 350 8.79 13.26 6.21
CA VAL A 350 9.89 14.21 6.07
C VAL A 350 9.38 15.60 5.67
N GLY A 351 8.45 15.68 4.70
CA GLY A 351 7.82 16.91 4.26
C GLY A 351 7.12 17.63 5.42
N LEU A 352 6.24 16.94 6.14
CA LEU A 352 5.51 17.49 7.28
C LEU A 352 6.46 17.97 8.39
N VAL A 353 7.40 17.12 8.82
CA VAL A 353 8.39 17.50 9.84
C VAL A 353 9.20 18.73 9.39
N SER A 354 9.58 18.83 8.11
CA SER A 354 10.31 20.00 7.59
C SER A 354 9.48 21.28 7.67
N LEU A 355 8.18 21.23 7.33
CA LEU A 355 7.27 22.37 7.38
C LEU A 355 7.08 22.86 8.81
N PHE A 356 6.92 21.95 9.78
CA PHE A 356 6.79 22.33 11.18
C PHE A 356 8.08 22.90 11.76
N LEU A 357 9.24 22.31 11.46
CA LEU A 357 10.52 22.86 11.91
C LEU A 357 10.77 24.25 11.30
N PHE A 358 10.42 24.46 10.03
CA PHE A 358 10.44 25.78 9.41
C PHE A 358 9.48 26.76 10.10
N ALA A 359 8.24 26.37 10.38
CA ALA A 359 7.26 27.24 11.03
C ALA A 359 7.72 27.68 12.43
N LEU A 360 8.41 26.80 13.17
CA LEU A 360 9.00 27.13 14.47
C LEU A 360 10.18 28.10 14.36
N ARG A 361 10.97 28.01 13.27
CA ARG A 361 12.17 28.84 13.02
C ARG A 361 12.37 29.10 11.52
N PRO A 362 11.71 30.12 10.95
CA PRO A 362 11.76 30.37 9.51
C PRO A 362 13.15 30.84 9.09
N ARG A 363 13.74 30.13 8.13
CA ARG A 363 15.11 30.33 7.63
C ARG A 363 15.18 30.07 6.14
N ARG A 364 15.93 30.88 5.37
CA ARG A 364 16.00 30.75 3.89
C ARG A 364 16.72 29.48 3.45
N GLU A 365 17.57 28.93 4.32
CA GLU A 365 18.34 27.70 4.11
C GLU A 365 17.44 26.49 3.89
N TRP A 366 16.18 26.51 4.34
CA TRP A 366 15.18 25.46 4.03
C TRP A 366 14.87 25.36 2.53
N LEU A 367 15.08 26.41 1.75
CA LEU A 367 14.99 26.34 0.28
C LEU A 367 16.02 25.36 -0.30
N ALA A 368 17.19 25.22 0.33
CA ALA A 368 18.19 24.24 -0.08
C ALA A 368 17.69 22.79 0.13
N PHE A 369 16.76 22.58 1.06
CA PHE A 369 16.09 21.29 1.25
C PHE A 369 14.93 21.09 0.26
N TRP A 370 13.97 22.02 0.21
CA TRP A 370 12.75 21.83 -0.60
C TRP A 370 13.01 21.80 -2.10
N THR A 371 13.97 22.58 -2.61
CA THR A 371 14.27 22.66 -4.04
C THR A 371 14.63 21.28 -4.64
N PRO A 372 15.70 20.59 -4.20
CA PRO A 372 15.99 19.25 -4.70
C PRO A 372 14.93 18.21 -4.30
N ALA A 373 14.31 18.34 -3.12
CA ALA A 373 13.30 17.39 -2.66
C ALA A 373 12.09 17.36 -3.60
N LEU A 374 11.60 18.53 -4.01
CA LEU A 374 10.46 18.65 -4.91
C LEU A 374 10.84 18.37 -6.37
N LEU A 375 11.99 18.88 -6.85
CA LEU A 375 12.41 18.70 -8.25
C LEU A 375 12.64 17.22 -8.60
N LEU A 376 13.31 16.46 -7.72
CA LEU A 376 13.56 15.04 -7.96
C LEU A 376 12.30 14.18 -7.76
N ALA A 377 11.40 14.58 -6.86
CA ALA A 377 10.15 13.89 -6.59
C ALA A 377 9.06 14.15 -7.63
N ALA A 378 9.09 15.30 -8.32
CA ALA A 378 8.02 15.80 -9.17
C ALA A 378 7.46 14.77 -10.16
N PRO A 379 8.27 14.01 -10.93
CA PRO A 379 7.74 13.04 -11.88
C PRO A 379 6.83 11.99 -11.23
N GLN A 380 7.21 11.47 -10.05
CA GLN A 380 6.42 10.48 -9.33
C GLN A 380 5.20 11.11 -8.66
N LEU A 381 5.35 12.33 -8.12
CA LEU A 381 4.24 13.05 -7.48
C LEU A 381 3.13 13.40 -8.48
N PHE A 382 3.48 13.79 -9.71
CA PHE A 382 2.48 14.05 -10.76
C PHE A 382 1.71 12.79 -11.15
N ALA A 383 2.40 11.65 -11.30
CA ALA A 383 1.76 10.37 -11.59
C ALA A 383 0.84 9.93 -10.44
N LEU A 384 1.30 10.07 -9.19
CA LEU A 384 0.50 9.77 -8.00
C LEU A 384 -0.70 10.71 -7.85
N ALA A 385 -0.54 12.01 -8.15
CA ALA A 385 -1.62 12.98 -8.04
C ALA A 385 -2.76 12.70 -9.04
N GLY A 386 -2.43 12.30 -10.27
CA GLY A 386 -3.43 11.90 -11.26
C GLY A 386 -4.23 10.66 -10.81
N HIS A 387 -3.55 9.68 -10.24
CA HIS A 387 -4.17 8.47 -9.68
C HIS A 387 -4.96 8.73 -8.38
N ALA A 388 -4.48 9.67 -7.56
CA ALA A 388 -5.15 10.06 -6.33
C ALA A 388 -6.37 10.97 -6.57
N ALA A 389 -6.48 11.62 -7.73
CA ALA A 389 -7.65 12.43 -8.06
C ALA A 389 -8.91 11.59 -8.36
N THR A 390 -8.74 10.31 -8.70
CA THR A 390 -9.84 9.40 -9.05
C THR A 390 -10.31 8.50 -7.89
N GLY A 391 -9.63 8.54 -6.74
CA GLY A 391 -10.05 7.84 -5.52
C GLY A 391 -9.85 8.71 -4.29
N ASN A 392 -10.68 8.60 -3.25
CA ASN A 392 -10.53 9.35 -1.98
C ASN A 392 -9.23 8.99 -1.19
N PHE A 393 -8.06 9.24 -1.78
CA PHE A 393 -6.73 8.96 -1.22
C PHE A 393 -6.40 9.89 -0.05
N LEU A 394 -6.82 11.16 -0.14
CA LEU A 394 -6.68 12.14 0.92
C LEU A 394 -8.06 12.44 1.51
N ARG A 395 -8.24 12.11 2.80
CA ARG A 395 -9.49 12.43 3.51
C ARG A 395 -9.26 12.73 4.99
N LEU A 396 -10.14 13.55 5.54
CA LEU A 396 -10.21 13.80 6.98
C LEU A 396 -10.96 12.66 7.64
N GLN A 397 -10.27 11.94 8.52
CA GLN A 397 -10.79 10.79 9.24
C GLN A 397 -10.18 10.78 10.66
N PRO A 398 -10.74 11.57 11.61
CA PRO A 398 -10.25 11.60 12.99
C PRO A 398 -10.36 10.25 13.69
N GLY A 399 -9.28 9.83 14.37
CA GLY A 399 -9.22 8.59 15.15
C GLY A 399 -8.44 7.46 14.48
N TRP A 400 -7.92 7.64 13.25
CA TRP A 400 -7.24 6.58 12.49
C TRP A 400 -8.11 5.30 12.39
N MET A 401 -7.62 4.17 12.90
CA MET A 401 -8.33 2.88 12.95
C MET A 401 -9.26 2.75 14.18
N GLY A 402 -9.31 3.74 15.06
CA GLY A 402 -10.17 3.76 16.26
C GLY A 402 -11.53 4.41 16.02
N GLN A 403 -11.98 4.53 14.77
CA GLN A 403 -13.31 5.06 14.46
C GLN A 403 -14.39 4.08 14.92
N GLY A 404 -15.25 4.52 15.83
CA GLY A 404 -16.27 3.68 16.46
C GLY A 404 -15.89 3.14 17.84
N GLU A 405 -14.67 3.36 18.30
CA GLU A 405 -14.28 3.04 19.68
C GLU A 405 -14.97 3.99 20.68
N PRO A 406 -15.56 3.50 21.78
CA PRO A 406 -16.25 4.34 22.77
C PRO A 406 -15.35 5.43 23.37
N HIS A 407 -14.05 5.14 23.51
CA HIS A 407 -13.08 6.03 24.13
C HIS A 407 -11.77 6.06 23.34
N LEU A 408 -11.60 7.08 22.49
CA LEU A 408 -10.39 7.25 21.68
C LEU A 408 -9.10 7.25 22.52
N ALA A 409 -9.10 7.87 23.69
CA ALA A 409 -7.92 7.89 24.56
C ALA A 409 -7.49 6.48 25.02
N LEU A 410 -8.47 5.62 25.34
CA LEU A 410 -8.20 4.23 25.73
C LEU A 410 -7.71 3.42 24.52
N TYR A 411 -8.30 3.64 23.34
CA TYR A 411 -7.83 3.04 22.09
C TYR A 411 -6.36 3.41 21.80
N LEU A 412 -6.02 4.69 21.92
CA LEU A 412 -4.65 5.18 21.70
C LEU A 412 -3.68 4.62 22.75
N LEU A 413 -4.09 4.53 24.02
CA LEU A 413 -3.28 3.92 25.07
C LEU A 413 -3.08 2.42 24.82
N ARG A 414 -4.13 1.71 24.41
CA ARG A 414 -4.06 0.28 24.06
C ARG A 414 -3.08 0.04 22.91
N ASN A 415 -3.07 0.92 21.92
CA ASN A 415 -2.25 0.78 20.72
C ASN A 415 -0.82 1.29 20.91
N PHE A 416 -0.61 2.52 21.36
CA PHE A 416 0.75 3.08 21.51
C PHE A 416 1.42 2.73 22.84
N GLY A 417 0.67 2.14 23.78
CA GLY A 417 1.19 1.61 25.04
C GLY A 417 1.71 2.68 26.00
N LEU A 418 2.49 2.23 26.98
CA LEU A 418 3.16 3.11 27.94
C LEU A 418 4.05 4.17 27.30
N PRO A 419 4.77 3.94 26.17
CA PRO A 419 5.56 4.99 25.53
C PRO A 419 4.77 6.28 25.23
N LEU A 420 3.46 6.20 24.96
CA LEU A 420 2.61 7.37 24.76
C LEU A 420 2.50 8.23 26.04
N VAL A 421 2.28 7.60 27.20
CA VAL A 421 2.11 8.30 28.49
C VAL A 421 3.46 8.78 29.02
N LEU A 422 4.49 7.95 28.89
CA LEU A 422 5.85 8.27 29.33
C LEU A 422 6.48 9.43 28.53
N ALA A 423 5.93 9.76 27.36
CA ALA A 423 6.31 10.93 26.58
C ALA A 423 6.18 12.24 27.38
N ILE A 424 5.20 12.33 28.30
CA ILE A 424 4.92 13.53 29.09
C ILE A 424 6.09 13.85 30.05
N PRO A 425 6.43 12.98 31.04
CA PRO A 425 7.55 13.26 31.93
C PRO A 425 8.89 13.29 31.20
N ALA A 426 9.05 12.51 30.11
CA ALA A 426 10.23 12.57 29.27
C ALA A 426 10.40 13.93 28.57
N GLY A 427 9.31 14.50 28.04
CA GLY A 427 9.29 15.82 27.40
C GLY A 427 9.63 16.96 28.38
N PHE A 428 9.16 16.89 29.62
CA PHE A 428 9.52 17.85 30.67
C PHE A 428 11.00 17.73 31.10
N ALA A 429 11.55 16.51 31.11
CA ALA A 429 12.94 16.28 31.45
C ALA A 429 13.92 16.58 30.30
N ALA A 430 13.44 16.66 29.06
CA ALA A 430 14.24 16.88 27.88
C ALA A 430 14.75 18.33 27.78
N PRO A 431 15.98 18.56 27.29
CA PRO A 431 16.47 19.90 26.99
C PRO A 431 15.55 20.64 25.99
N ARG A 432 15.45 21.97 26.13
CA ARG A 432 14.55 22.81 25.30
C ARG A 432 14.74 22.61 23.78
N VAL A 433 15.99 22.43 23.34
CA VAL A 433 16.33 22.13 21.93
C VAL A 433 15.64 20.87 21.43
N TRP A 434 15.68 19.78 22.20
CA TRP A 434 15.10 18.49 21.79
C TRP A 434 13.61 18.41 22.02
N ARG A 435 13.09 19.10 23.05
CA ARG A 435 11.64 19.25 23.25
C ARG A 435 10.97 19.96 22.07
N SER A 436 11.57 21.05 21.58
CA SER A 436 11.05 21.77 20.41
C SER A 436 11.22 20.99 19.10
N PHE A 437 12.32 20.23 18.94
CA PHE A 437 12.48 19.32 17.82
C PHE A 437 11.43 18.19 17.81
N TYR A 438 11.17 17.59 18.97
CA TYR A 438 10.18 16.53 19.15
C TYR A 438 8.75 16.99 18.83
N LEU A 439 8.42 18.26 19.03
CA LEU A 439 7.09 18.78 18.71
C LEU A 439 6.72 18.57 17.23
N ALA A 440 7.67 18.66 16.30
CA ALA A 440 7.42 18.37 14.88
C ALA A 440 6.95 16.92 14.65
N PHE A 441 7.41 15.98 15.48
CA PHE A 441 7.01 14.58 15.43
C PHE A 441 5.66 14.33 16.14
N VAL A 442 5.34 15.11 17.17
CA VAL A 442 3.99 15.08 17.78
C VAL A 442 2.94 15.55 16.77
N VAL A 443 3.26 16.58 15.96
CA VAL A 443 2.34 17.00 14.91
C VAL A 443 2.23 15.95 13.80
N LEU A 444 3.30 15.23 13.48
CA LEU A 444 3.23 14.09 12.56
C LEU A 444 2.29 12.99 13.09
N LEU A 445 2.33 12.67 14.40
CA LEU A 445 1.36 11.77 15.01
C LEU A 445 -0.07 12.30 14.89
N ALA A 446 -0.29 13.58 15.24
CA ALA A 446 -1.62 14.19 15.14
C ALA A 446 -2.16 14.16 13.70
N PHE A 447 -1.30 14.43 12.72
CA PHE A 447 -1.63 14.30 11.30
C PHE A 447 -2.02 12.87 10.95
N ALA A 448 -1.23 11.87 11.34
CA ALA A 448 -1.52 10.46 11.06
C ALA A 448 -2.83 9.96 11.72
N LEU A 449 -3.25 10.60 12.82
CA LEU A 449 -4.51 10.31 13.51
C LEU A 449 -5.74 10.98 12.89
N VAL A 450 -5.56 12.01 12.04
CA VAL A 450 -6.66 12.85 11.53
C VAL A 450 -6.77 12.82 10.01
N VAL A 451 -5.68 12.61 9.30
CA VAL A 451 -5.61 12.71 7.83
C VAL A 451 -5.13 11.38 7.27
N VAL A 452 -5.96 10.71 6.49
CA VAL A 452 -5.59 9.50 5.76
C VAL A 452 -4.95 9.89 4.43
N VAL A 453 -3.79 9.31 4.11
CA VAL A 453 -2.99 9.64 2.90
C VAL A 453 -2.81 8.44 1.95
N SER A 454 -3.61 7.40 2.12
CA SER A 454 -3.56 6.14 1.37
C SER A 454 -4.97 5.52 1.26
N PRO A 455 -5.22 4.67 0.24
CA PRO A 455 -6.49 3.95 0.15
C PRO A 455 -6.75 3.07 1.37
N ASN A 456 -5.71 2.38 1.85
CA ASN A 456 -5.76 1.58 3.07
C ASN A 456 -5.45 2.45 4.29
N VAL A 457 -6.41 2.62 5.20
CA VAL A 457 -6.26 3.40 6.45
C VAL A 457 -5.12 2.90 7.31
N PHE A 458 -4.87 1.58 7.31
CA PHE A 458 -3.81 0.96 8.10
C PHE A 458 -2.42 1.53 7.77
N ASP A 459 -2.17 1.93 6.52
CA ASP A 459 -0.87 2.42 6.08
C ASP A 459 -0.45 3.74 6.73
N ASN A 460 -1.39 4.52 7.29
CA ASN A 460 -1.07 5.69 8.12
C ASN A 460 -0.17 5.34 9.32
N GLY A 461 -0.24 4.10 9.82
CA GLY A 461 0.66 3.60 10.85
C GLY A 461 2.14 3.78 10.49
N LYS A 462 2.50 3.74 9.20
CA LYS A 462 3.88 3.96 8.71
C LYS A 462 4.43 5.34 9.08
N LEU A 463 3.58 6.36 9.14
CA LEU A 463 3.95 7.71 9.57
C LEU A 463 4.27 7.75 11.07
N THR A 464 3.51 7.00 11.86
CA THR A 464 3.62 7.00 13.33
C THR A 464 4.91 6.34 13.84
N TYR A 465 5.56 5.46 13.05
CA TYR A 465 6.90 4.95 13.38
C TYR A 465 7.95 6.06 13.53
N TYR A 466 7.84 7.15 12.76
CA TYR A 466 8.78 8.27 12.87
C TYR A 466 8.55 9.10 14.14
N TRP A 467 7.29 9.25 14.56
CA TRP A 467 6.99 9.77 15.89
C TRP A 467 7.55 8.85 16.97
N HIS A 468 7.29 7.55 16.87
CA HIS A 468 7.76 6.57 17.85
C HIS A 468 9.29 6.52 17.94
N ALA A 469 10.00 6.75 16.85
CA ALA A 469 11.46 6.88 16.81
C ALA A 469 11.95 8.04 17.71
N ALA A 470 11.41 9.25 17.52
CA ALA A 470 11.76 10.40 18.35
C ALA A 470 11.28 10.22 19.80
N ASN A 471 10.10 9.62 19.99
CA ASN A 471 9.52 9.34 21.29
C ASN A 471 10.39 8.37 22.12
N SER A 472 10.82 7.27 21.49
CA SER A 472 11.68 6.24 22.11
C SER A 472 12.99 6.81 22.62
N ALA A 473 13.59 7.77 21.88
CA ALA A 473 14.79 8.46 22.34
C ALA A 473 14.55 9.24 23.64
N LEU A 474 13.49 10.05 23.71
CA LEU A 474 13.18 10.84 24.91
C LEU A 474 12.79 9.96 26.10
N VAL A 475 11.91 8.97 25.88
CA VAL A 475 11.46 8.05 26.93
C VAL A 475 12.64 7.25 27.50
N ALA A 476 13.51 6.72 26.66
CA ALA A 476 14.70 5.99 27.12
C ALA A 476 15.66 6.87 27.93
N ALA A 477 15.87 8.13 27.51
CA ALA A 477 16.69 9.08 28.26
C ALA A 477 16.11 9.33 29.67
N TRP A 478 14.79 9.47 29.76
CA TRP A 478 14.11 9.66 31.04
C TRP A 478 14.19 8.42 31.92
N LEU A 479 13.97 7.21 31.39
CA LEU A 479 14.07 5.95 32.14
C LEU A 479 15.49 5.73 32.69
N VAL A 480 16.53 6.00 31.90
CA VAL A 480 17.93 5.89 32.35
C VAL A 480 18.25 6.95 33.42
N LYS A 481 17.69 8.16 33.29
CA LYS A 481 17.82 9.19 34.33
C LYS A 481 17.13 8.76 35.63
N LEU A 482 15.94 8.17 35.53
CA LEU A 482 15.15 7.66 36.66
C LEU A 482 15.91 6.56 37.41
N SER A 483 16.52 5.60 36.70
CA SER A 483 17.31 4.53 37.31
C SER A 483 18.54 5.03 38.08
N GLY A 484 19.00 6.26 37.80
CA GLY A 484 20.16 6.89 38.46
C GLY A 484 19.85 7.63 39.76
N ALA A 485 18.57 7.73 40.18
CA ALA A 485 18.14 8.59 41.28
C ALA A 485 18.76 8.18 42.64
N ARG A 486 19.65 9.03 43.19
CA ARG A 486 20.54 8.70 44.32
C ARG A 486 19.86 8.22 45.61
N ARG A 487 18.68 8.75 45.96
CA ARG A 487 18.02 8.48 47.25
C ARG A 487 17.27 7.13 47.30
N LEU A 488 16.88 6.55 46.16
CA LEU A 488 16.07 5.32 46.07
C LEU A 488 16.59 4.39 44.97
N ARG A 489 17.91 4.37 44.74
CA ARG A 489 18.54 3.72 43.58
C ARG A 489 18.01 2.32 43.23
N PRO A 490 17.96 1.34 44.16
CA PRO A 490 17.49 0.00 43.79
C PRO A 490 16.02 0.00 43.36
N LEU A 491 15.14 0.66 44.13
CA LEU A 491 13.71 0.76 43.81
C LEU A 491 13.45 1.51 42.50
N ALA A 492 14.14 2.63 42.29
CA ALA A 492 14.01 3.43 41.07
C ALA A 492 14.54 2.69 39.83
N ALA A 493 15.62 1.93 39.98
CA ALA A 493 16.16 1.10 38.91
C ALA A 493 15.21 -0.07 38.55
N SER A 494 14.68 -0.78 39.55
CA SER A 494 13.69 -1.84 39.34
C SER A 494 12.41 -1.32 38.69
N PHE A 495 11.92 -0.15 39.13
CA PHE A 495 10.73 0.47 38.55
C PHE A 495 10.98 0.92 37.10
N ALA A 496 12.12 1.55 36.81
CA ALA A 496 12.49 1.92 35.44
C ALA A 496 12.63 0.69 34.53
N ALA A 497 13.18 -0.42 35.04
CA ALA A 497 13.28 -1.69 34.32
C ALA A 497 11.91 -2.32 34.04
N LEU A 498 10.98 -2.28 35.01
CA LEU A 498 9.61 -2.75 34.82
C LEU A 498 8.88 -1.93 33.76
N LEU A 499 9.01 -0.61 33.79
CA LEU A 499 8.44 0.28 32.77
C LEU A 499 9.02 -0.02 31.39
N ALA A 500 10.35 -0.19 31.30
CA ALA A 500 11.01 -0.55 30.05
C ALA A 500 10.51 -1.90 29.51
N LEU A 501 10.39 -2.92 30.36
CA LEU A 501 9.84 -4.22 30.00
C LEU A 501 8.40 -4.11 29.49
N ALA A 502 7.55 -3.37 30.20
CA ALA A 502 6.16 -3.17 29.79
C ALA A 502 6.03 -2.39 28.46
N CYS A 503 7.00 -1.54 28.12
CA CYS A 503 7.04 -0.87 26.81
C CYS A 503 7.37 -1.82 25.64
N VAL A 504 7.98 -2.99 25.90
CA VAL A 504 8.43 -3.94 24.86
C VAL A 504 7.78 -5.31 24.95
N ALA A 505 7.03 -5.62 26.00
CA ALA A 505 6.45 -6.94 26.24
C ALA A 505 5.60 -7.43 25.06
N THR A 506 4.76 -6.55 24.51
CA THR A 506 3.96 -6.84 23.32
C THR A 506 4.84 -7.07 22.08
N GLY A 507 5.90 -6.27 21.89
CA GLY A 507 6.83 -6.44 20.77
C GLY A 507 7.63 -7.74 20.85
N LEU A 508 8.03 -8.16 22.05
CA LEU A 508 8.65 -9.47 22.28
C LEU A 508 7.72 -10.62 21.89
N ALA A 509 6.45 -10.55 22.30
CA ALA A 509 5.44 -11.54 21.95
C ALA A 509 5.18 -11.59 20.43
N ALA A 510 5.09 -10.42 19.79
CA ALA A 510 4.89 -10.33 18.33
C ALA A 510 6.05 -10.98 17.56
N VAL A 511 7.29 -10.64 17.91
CA VAL A 511 8.49 -11.22 17.31
C VAL A 511 8.58 -12.74 17.54
N HIS A 512 8.18 -13.21 18.72
CA HIS A 512 8.20 -14.64 19.02
C HIS A 512 7.13 -15.41 18.24
N SER A 513 5.89 -14.90 18.22
CA SER A 513 4.80 -15.47 17.42
C SER A 513 5.17 -15.53 15.93
N GLU A 514 5.77 -14.46 15.41
CA GLU A 514 6.29 -14.43 14.03
C GLU A 514 7.37 -15.50 13.83
N ALA A 515 8.32 -15.69 14.76
CA ALA A 515 9.35 -16.71 14.64
C ALA A 515 8.80 -18.15 14.59
N LEU A 516 7.62 -18.39 15.18
CA LEU A 516 6.90 -19.67 15.12
C LEU A 516 6.04 -19.82 13.87
N ALA A 517 5.67 -18.71 13.22
CA ALA A 517 4.77 -18.72 12.08
C ALA A 517 5.42 -19.39 10.87
N ARG A 518 4.66 -20.29 10.22
CA ARG A 518 5.12 -21.00 9.02
C ARG A 518 3.95 -21.33 8.11
N SER A 519 4.05 -20.91 6.85
CA SER A 519 3.03 -21.11 5.82
C SER A 519 3.70 -21.44 4.50
N ARG A 520 3.21 -22.47 3.80
CA ARG A 520 3.71 -22.82 2.46
C ARG A 520 3.22 -21.75 1.47
N LEU A 521 4.15 -21.16 0.74
CA LEU A 521 3.85 -20.20 -0.33
C LEU A 521 3.61 -20.90 -1.65
N PHE A 522 4.54 -21.77 -2.06
CA PHE A 522 4.48 -22.46 -3.34
C PHE A 522 4.77 -23.94 -3.15
N THR A 523 4.03 -24.81 -3.83
CA THR A 523 4.36 -26.24 -3.91
C THR A 523 5.48 -26.48 -4.93
N ASP A 524 6.09 -27.66 -4.94
CA ASP A 524 7.12 -27.98 -5.94
C ASP A 524 6.54 -28.01 -7.36
N GLU A 525 5.29 -28.45 -7.53
CA GLU A 525 4.56 -28.42 -8.82
C GLU A 525 4.36 -26.98 -9.34
N GLU A 526 4.06 -26.03 -8.44
CA GLU A 526 3.93 -24.61 -8.79
C GLU A 526 5.28 -23.99 -9.17
N LEU A 527 6.37 -24.42 -8.54
CA LEU A 527 7.73 -23.99 -8.88
C LEU A 527 8.13 -24.49 -10.28
N ASP A 528 7.78 -25.72 -10.62
CA ASP A 528 8.02 -26.29 -11.95
C ASP A 528 7.20 -25.57 -13.02
N ALA A 529 5.93 -25.26 -12.73
CA ALA A 529 5.07 -24.48 -13.63
C ALA A 529 5.62 -23.05 -13.85
N ALA A 530 6.12 -22.39 -12.79
CA ALA A 530 6.79 -21.10 -12.91
C ALA A 530 8.07 -21.18 -13.75
N ALA A 531 8.88 -22.22 -13.57
CA ALA A 531 10.09 -22.45 -14.36
C ALA A 531 9.75 -22.62 -15.85
N PHE A 532 8.75 -23.45 -16.15
CA PHE A 532 8.22 -23.60 -17.51
C PHE A 532 7.78 -22.25 -18.09
N ALA A 533 6.92 -21.51 -17.37
CA ALA A 533 6.41 -20.23 -17.85
C ALA A 533 7.55 -19.22 -18.12
N ARG A 534 8.57 -19.19 -17.26
CA ARG A 534 9.73 -18.31 -17.41
C ARG A 534 10.56 -18.64 -18.65
N GLU A 535 10.75 -19.93 -18.94
CA GLU A 535 11.69 -20.43 -19.95
C GLU A 535 11.05 -20.60 -21.34
N HIS A 536 9.75 -20.89 -21.38
CA HIS A 536 9.06 -21.29 -22.61
C HIS A 536 7.97 -20.31 -23.08
N THR A 537 7.76 -19.19 -22.37
CA THR A 537 6.84 -18.13 -22.81
C THR A 537 7.54 -16.79 -22.99
N PRO A 538 7.07 -15.92 -23.91
CA PRO A 538 7.64 -14.58 -24.08
C PRO A 538 7.57 -13.71 -22.81
N PRO A 539 8.58 -12.84 -22.53
CA PRO A 539 8.64 -11.99 -21.33
C PRO A 539 7.40 -11.14 -21.02
N ARG A 540 6.68 -10.67 -22.04
CA ARG A 540 5.51 -9.79 -21.89
C ARG A 540 4.18 -10.51 -22.09
N SER A 541 4.16 -11.84 -22.01
CA SER A 541 2.93 -12.61 -22.18
C SER A 541 1.93 -12.29 -21.08
N LEU A 542 0.65 -12.22 -21.44
CA LEU A 542 -0.46 -12.05 -20.50
C LEU A 542 -1.07 -13.40 -20.15
N PHE A 543 -1.06 -13.74 -18.86
CA PHE A 543 -1.67 -14.96 -18.35
C PHE A 543 -3.04 -14.69 -17.72
N LEU A 544 -4.00 -15.56 -17.98
CA LEU A 544 -5.18 -15.71 -17.14
C LEU A 544 -4.84 -16.64 -15.98
N THR A 545 -5.05 -16.17 -14.76
CA THR A 545 -4.83 -16.89 -13.50
C THR A 545 -5.93 -16.55 -12.51
N ALA A 546 -6.08 -17.35 -11.46
CA ALA A 546 -6.83 -16.96 -10.27
C ALA A 546 -6.11 -15.80 -9.53
N PRO A 547 -6.86 -14.90 -8.88
CA PRO A 547 -6.32 -13.72 -8.20
C PRO A 547 -5.84 -14.05 -6.78
N VAL A 548 -4.91 -15.00 -6.65
CA VAL A 548 -4.34 -15.44 -5.35
C VAL A 548 -2.96 -14.86 -5.08
N PHE A 549 -2.59 -14.68 -3.79
CA PHE A 549 -1.30 -14.07 -3.42
C PHE A 549 -0.10 -14.85 -3.92
N THR A 550 -0.22 -16.17 -3.95
CA THR A 550 0.85 -17.10 -4.25
C THR A 550 0.76 -17.60 -5.69
N GLN A 551 0.45 -16.72 -6.65
CA GLN A 551 0.42 -17.11 -8.06
C GLN A 551 1.86 -17.30 -8.61
N PRO A 552 2.28 -18.54 -8.96
CA PRO A 552 3.67 -18.83 -9.37
C PRO A 552 4.15 -18.11 -10.64
N VAL A 553 3.32 -17.99 -11.67
CA VAL A 553 3.62 -17.30 -12.93
C VAL A 553 3.91 -15.81 -12.68
N LEU A 554 3.08 -15.16 -11.87
CA LEU A 554 3.26 -13.74 -11.53
C LEU A 554 4.50 -13.54 -10.65
N CYS A 555 4.59 -14.31 -9.55
CA CYS A 555 5.59 -14.11 -8.50
C CYS A 555 7.00 -14.56 -8.89
N LEU A 556 7.12 -15.63 -9.70
CA LEU A 556 8.40 -16.31 -9.95
C LEU A 556 8.82 -16.30 -11.42
N ALA A 557 7.86 -16.34 -12.36
CA ALA A 557 8.16 -16.26 -13.79
C ALA A 557 8.22 -14.81 -14.32
N GLY A 558 7.61 -13.87 -13.58
CA GLY A 558 7.60 -12.45 -13.93
C GLY A 558 6.71 -12.11 -15.12
N ARG A 559 5.70 -12.95 -15.43
CA ARG A 559 4.70 -12.63 -16.45
C ARG A 559 3.56 -11.81 -15.84
N ALA A 560 2.92 -10.99 -16.67
CA ALA A 560 1.76 -10.24 -16.24
C ALA A 560 0.52 -11.15 -16.19
N VAL A 561 -0.42 -10.81 -15.32
CA VAL A 561 -1.69 -11.52 -15.22
C VAL A 561 -2.84 -10.57 -15.53
N VAL A 562 -3.96 -11.10 -16.03
CA VAL A 562 -5.17 -10.29 -16.31
C VAL A 562 -5.60 -9.52 -15.06
N ARG A 563 -5.52 -10.18 -13.89
CA ARG A 563 -5.90 -9.63 -12.60
C ARG A 563 -5.16 -10.34 -11.46
N GLY A 564 -4.55 -9.58 -10.57
CA GLY A 564 -3.99 -10.05 -9.31
C GLY A 564 -4.96 -9.97 -8.13
N PRO A 565 -4.50 -10.30 -6.92
CA PRO A 565 -5.31 -10.30 -5.70
C PRO A 565 -6.03 -8.97 -5.40
N THR A 566 -7.31 -9.07 -5.03
CA THR A 566 -8.20 -7.95 -4.65
C THR A 566 -7.52 -6.94 -3.73
N SER A 567 -6.87 -7.44 -2.69
CA SER A 567 -6.29 -6.58 -1.65
C SER A 567 -5.09 -5.77 -2.12
N TRP A 568 -4.25 -6.30 -3.04
CA TRP A 568 -3.17 -5.52 -3.67
C TRP A 568 -3.75 -4.42 -4.55
N LEU A 569 -4.74 -4.74 -5.38
CA LEU A 569 -5.35 -3.77 -6.28
C LEU A 569 -6.06 -2.66 -5.49
N TRP A 570 -6.81 -3.05 -4.45
CA TRP A 570 -7.53 -2.14 -3.57
C TRP A 570 -6.60 -1.23 -2.76
N SER A 571 -5.56 -1.77 -2.11
CA SER A 571 -4.65 -1.00 -1.26
C SER A 571 -3.79 -0.02 -2.05
N HIS A 572 -3.44 -0.37 -3.30
CA HIS A 572 -2.71 0.52 -4.21
C HIS A 572 -3.62 1.44 -5.03
N GLY A 573 -4.94 1.32 -4.88
CA GLY A 573 -5.88 2.28 -5.43
C GLY A 573 -6.40 1.99 -6.84
N TYR A 574 -6.10 0.84 -7.44
CA TYR A 574 -6.56 0.50 -8.80
C TYR A 574 -8.02 0.03 -8.81
N GLU A 575 -8.70 0.28 -9.94
CA GLU A 575 -10.03 -0.25 -10.23
C GLU A 575 -9.92 -1.59 -10.95
N PHE A 576 -10.56 -2.63 -10.42
CA PHE A 576 -10.35 -4.00 -10.88
C PHE A 576 -11.65 -4.80 -11.03
N ARG A 577 -12.79 -4.22 -10.64
CA ARG A 577 -14.03 -4.99 -10.44
C ARG A 577 -14.61 -5.52 -11.75
N ALA A 578 -14.48 -4.77 -12.84
CA ALA A 578 -14.86 -5.28 -14.17
C ALA A 578 -14.08 -6.54 -14.58
N ARG A 579 -12.75 -6.56 -14.32
CA ARG A 579 -11.92 -7.74 -14.62
C ARG A 579 -12.22 -8.92 -13.71
N GLU A 580 -12.64 -8.66 -12.47
CA GLU A 580 -13.06 -9.72 -11.55
C GLU A 580 -14.26 -10.50 -12.13
N ALA A 581 -15.26 -9.78 -12.64
CA ALA A 581 -16.41 -10.42 -13.28
C ALA A 581 -15.99 -11.20 -14.53
N ASP A 582 -15.18 -10.60 -15.42
CA ASP A 582 -14.75 -11.26 -16.66
C ASP A 582 -13.88 -12.50 -16.40
N VAL A 583 -12.94 -12.46 -15.44
CA VAL A 583 -12.09 -13.61 -15.09
C VAL A 583 -12.95 -14.79 -14.65
N ARG A 584 -13.96 -14.57 -13.79
CA ARG A 584 -14.91 -15.62 -13.35
C ARG A 584 -15.66 -16.23 -14.55
N ARG A 585 -16.13 -15.39 -15.48
CA ARG A 585 -16.86 -15.84 -16.68
C ARG A 585 -16.00 -16.63 -17.64
N ILE A 586 -14.75 -16.20 -17.87
CA ILE A 586 -13.82 -16.94 -18.72
C ILE A 586 -13.54 -18.32 -18.12
N TYR A 587 -13.24 -18.41 -16.82
CA TYR A 587 -12.99 -19.70 -16.18
C TYR A 587 -14.21 -20.61 -16.17
N ALA A 588 -15.41 -20.06 -16.09
CA ALA A 588 -16.64 -20.84 -16.18
C ALA A 588 -16.95 -21.38 -17.58
N GLY A 589 -16.21 -20.97 -18.62
CA GLY A 589 -16.49 -21.38 -20.00
C GLY A 589 -17.80 -20.80 -20.55
N ASP A 590 -18.17 -19.61 -20.09
CA ASP A 590 -19.36 -18.88 -20.56
C ASP A 590 -19.31 -18.59 -22.08
N ALA A 591 -20.46 -18.30 -22.71
CA ALA A 591 -20.60 -18.03 -24.14
C ALA A 591 -19.68 -16.90 -24.65
N GLU A 592 -19.34 -15.92 -23.79
CA GLU A 592 -18.42 -14.83 -24.14
C GLU A 592 -16.95 -15.12 -23.81
N ALA A 593 -16.62 -16.29 -23.23
CA ALA A 593 -15.27 -16.58 -22.74
C ALA A 593 -14.19 -16.42 -23.82
N LEU A 594 -14.43 -16.92 -25.04
CA LEU A 594 -13.51 -16.78 -26.17
C LEU A 594 -13.32 -15.31 -26.57
N GLY A 595 -14.43 -14.56 -26.70
CA GLY A 595 -14.41 -13.14 -27.02
C GLY A 595 -13.68 -12.31 -25.95
N LEU A 596 -13.83 -12.65 -24.67
CA LEU A 596 -13.13 -11.98 -23.55
C LEU A 596 -11.63 -12.28 -23.55
N LEU A 597 -11.23 -13.52 -23.86
CA LEU A 597 -9.81 -13.88 -24.03
C LEU A 597 -9.17 -13.08 -25.18
N GLY A 598 -9.90 -12.92 -26.29
CA GLY A 598 -9.51 -12.06 -27.41
C GLY A 598 -9.42 -10.58 -27.01
N TYR A 599 -10.44 -10.07 -26.33
CA TYR A 599 -10.57 -8.68 -25.87
C TYR A 599 -9.42 -8.22 -24.96
N TYR A 600 -9.02 -9.06 -24.00
CA TYR A 600 -7.87 -8.78 -23.12
C TYR A 600 -6.52 -9.08 -23.76
N GLY A 601 -6.53 -9.83 -24.85
CA GLY A 601 -5.33 -10.31 -25.48
C GLY A 601 -4.56 -11.33 -24.65
N VAL A 602 -5.26 -12.25 -23.99
CA VAL A 602 -4.65 -13.32 -23.20
C VAL A 602 -3.81 -14.21 -24.11
N ASP A 603 -2.60 -14.57 -23.66
CA ASP A 603 -1.69 -15.46 -24.38
C ASP A 603 -1.81 -16.89 -23.83
N TYR A 604 -1.89 -17.03 -22.51
CA TYR A 604 -1.91 -18.32 -21.84
C TYR A 604 -2.96 -18.38 -20.72
N VAL A 605 -3.53 -19.56 -20.51
CA VAL A 605 -4.41 -19.84 -19.36
C VAL A 605 -3.71 -20.79 -18.43
N TYR A 606 -3.58 -20.41 -17.16
CA TYR A 606 -3.12 -21.28 -16.08
C TYR A 606 -4.33 -21.95 -15.41
N LEU A 607 -4.28 -23.25 -15.19
CA LEU A 607 -5.33 -24.03 -14.53
C LEU A 607 -4.73 -24.91 -13.44
N GLY A 608 -4.78 -24.46 -12.19
CA GLY A 608 -4.39 -25.20 -10.98
C GLY A 608 -5.51 -25.25 -9.94
N ASP A 609 -5.14 -25.48 -8.68
CA ASP A 609 -6.09 -25.71 -7.59
C ASP A 609 -6.98 -24.49 -7.30
N ALA A 610 -6.41 -23.28 -7.30
CA ALA A 610 -7.15 -22.05 -7.05
C ALA A 610 -8.19 -21.78 -8.14
N GLU A 611 -7.83 -21.97 -9.41
CA GLU A 611 -8.76 -21.82 -10.53
C GLU A 611 -9.89 -22.84 -10.49
N ARG A 612 -9.61 -24.09 -10.12
CA ARG A 612 -10.62 -25.15 -10.01
C ARG A 612 -11.52 -24.96 -8.78
N GLY A 613 -10.94 -24.62 -7.64
CA GLY A 613 -11.65 -24.50 -6.37
C GLY A 613 -12.40 -23.18 -6.20
N GLU A 614 -11.70 -22.04 -6.32
CA GLU A 614 -12.28 -20.72 -6.03
C GLU A 614 -13.10 -20.17 -7.20
N LEU A 615 -12.65 -20.42 -8.43
CA LEU A 615 -13.31 -19.93 -9.65
C LEU A 615 -14.20 -20.97 -10.33
N LYS A 616 -14.23 -22.22 -9.82
CA LYS A 616 -15.03 -23.32 -10.37
C LYS A 616 -14.78 -23.54 -11.88
N ALA A 617 -13.53 -23.49 -12.30
CA ALA A 617 -13.16 -23.50 -13.70
C ALA A 617 -13.67 -24.73 -14.47
N ASP A 618 -14.30 -24.52 -15.64
CA ASP A 618 -14.65 -25.58 -16.60
C ASP A 618 -13.38 -26.03 -17.35
N ALA A 619 -12.71 -27.03 -16.78
CA ALA A 619 -11.53 -27.61 -17.42
C ALA A 619 -11.82 -28.17 -18.82
N ALA A 620 -13.01 -28.73 -19.04
CA ALA A 620 -13.36 -29.34 -20.32
C ALA A 620 -13.53 -28.29 -21.42
N PHE A 621 -14.00 -27.08 -21.08
CA PHE A 621 -14.00 -25.95 -22.00
C PHE A 621 -12.57 -25.65 -22.52
N PHE A 622 -11.58 -25.55 -21.63
CA PHE A 622 -10.21 -25.25 -22.05
C PHE A 622 -9.57 -26.39 -22.86
N GLU A 623 -9.81 -27.64 -22.48
CA GLU A 623 -9.31 -28.82 -23.20
C GLU A 623 -9.86 -28.93 -24.63
N ARG A 624 -11.12 -28.52 -24.85
CA ARG A 624 -11.74 -28.55 -26.18
C ARG A 624 -11.25 -27.43 -27.09
N ASN A 625 -10.90 -26.27 -26.53
CA ASN A 625 -10.63 -25.05 -27.30
C ASN A 625 -9.13 -24.73 -27.47
N PHE A 626 -8.25 -25.25 -26.61
CA PHE A 626 -6.84 -24.85 -26.58
C PHE A 626 -5.89 -26.03 -26.43
N THR A 627 -4.64 -25.84 -26.87
CA THR A 627 -3.58 -26.82 -26.72
C THR A 627 -2.88 -26.64 -25.38
N ALA A 628 -2.80 -27.71 -24.59
CA ALA A 628 -1.97 -27.73 -23.38
C ALA A 628 -0.47 -27.77 -23.76
N VAL A 629 0.28 -26.76 -23.33
CA VAL A 629 1.73 -26.64 -23.56
C VAL A 629 2.56 -27.08 -22.36
N TYR A 630 1.93 -27.26 -21.20
CA TYR A 630 2.54 -27.81 -19.99
C TYR A 630 1.51 -28.57 -19.18
N ARG A 631 1.93 -29.69 -18.58
CA ARG A 631 1.15 -30.48 -17.62
C ARG A 631 2.05 -31.06 -16.54
N ASN A 632 1.57 -31.02 -15.31
CA ASN A 632 2.07 -31.83 -14.21
C ASN A 632 0.87 -32.40 -13.41
N ALA A 633 1.13 -32.95 -12.21
CA ALA A 633 0.12 -33.66 -11.42
C ALA A 633 -1.15 -32.84 -11.09
N GLY A 634 -1.06 -31.50 -11.02
CA GLY A 634 -2.20 -30.64 -10.67
C GLY A 634 -2.39 -29.41 -11.58
N ILE A 635 -1.40 -29.06 -12.39
CA ILE A 635 -1.37 -27.81 -13.15
C ILE A 635 -1.33 -28.10 -14.64
N THR A 636 -2.16 -27.39 -15.40
CA THR A 636 -2.09 -27.34 -16.87
C THR A 636 -1.97 -25.89 -17.34
N ILE A 637 -1.12 -25.63 -18.33
CA ILE A 637 -1.04 -24.33 -19.00
C ILE A 637 -1.45 -24.51 -20.46
N PHE A 638 -2.43 -23.72 -20.90
CA PHE A 638 -2.94 -23.73 -22.27
C PHE A 638 -2.43 -22.53 -23.06
N ASP A 639 -2.16 -22.72 -24.35
CA ASP A 639 -1.84 -21.65 -25.30
C ASP A 639 -3.09 -21.22 -26.07
N THR A 640 -3.43 -19.93 -25.97
CA THR A 640 -4.65 -19.36 -26.59
C THR A 640 -4.37 -18.59 -27.89
N ARG A 641 -3.08 -18.37 -28.22
CA ARG A 641 -2.68 -17.47 -29.31
C ARG A 641 -3.08 -17.99 -30.69
N ALA A 642 -3.03 -19.31 -30.88
CA ALA A 642 -3.42 -19.95 -32.14
C ALA A 642 -4.93 -19.80 -32.43
N ALA A 643 -5.78 -19.97 -31.40
CA ALA A 643 -7.23 -19.81 -31.53
C ALA A 643 -7.61 -18.34 -31.84
N ARG A 644 -6.94 -17.38 -31.20
CA ARG A 644 -7.16 -15.94 -31.44
C ARG A 644 -6.81 -15.50 -32.87
N ALA A 645 -5.78 -16.10 -33.48
CA ALA A 645 -5.40 -15.78 -34.85
C ALA A 645 -6.46 -16.18 -35.91
N VAL A 646 -7.43 -17.02 -35.54
CA VAL A 646 -8.55 -17.43 -36.39
C VAL A 646 -9.72 -16.43 -36.28
N GLU A 647 -10.02 -15.91 -35.09
CA GLU A 647 -11.04 -14.86 -34.87
C GLU A 647 -10.63 -13.48 -35.43
N ASP A 648 -9.35 -13.12 -35.34
CA ASP A 648 -8.79 -11.85 -35.85
C ASP A 648 -8.98 -11.67 -37.37
N LYS A 649 -9.15 -12.75 -38.14
CA LYS A 649 -9.41 -12.66 -39.59
C LYS A 649 -10.77 -12.01 -39.91
N GLY A 650 -11.66 -11.88 -38.93
CA GLY A 650 -12.93 -11.14 -39.04
C GLY A 650 -12.93 -9.74 -38.40
N ALA A 651 -11.90 -9.35 -37.65
CA ALA A 651 -11.88 -8.09 -36.90
C ALA A 651 -10.50 -7.40 -36.93
N ARG A 652 -10.43 -6.32 -37.72
CA ARG A 652 -9.33 -5.34 -37.90
C ARG A 652 -8.03 -5.87 -38.55
N PRO A 653 -7.48 -5.17 -39.56
CA PRO A 653 -6.22 -5.57 -40.19
C PRO A 653 -5.05 -5.32 -39.24
N ARG A 654 -4.13 -6.30 -39.18
CA ARG A 654 -2.81 -6.12 -38.58
C ARG A 654 -2.04 -5.10 -39.40
N LEU A 655 -1.54 -4.05 -38.77
CA LEU A 655 -0.51 -3.21 -39.37
C LEU A 655 0.76 -4.07 -39.52
N GLU A 656 1.05 -4.47 -40.76
CA GLU A 656 2.29 -5.18 -41.10
C GLU A 656 3.49 -4.24 -40.97
N GLY A 657 4.39 -4.57 -40.03
CA GLY A 657 5.65 -3.89 -39.84
C GLY A 657 6.39 -4.48 -38.65
N GLY A 658 7.43 -5.28 -38.90
CA GLY A 658 8.17 -5.99 -37.87
C GLY A 658 8.85 -5.06 -36.86
N ALA A 659 8.32 -4.99 -35.64
CA ALA A 659 9.04 -4.93 -34.36
C ALA A 659 8.02 -4.74 -33.20
N GLN A 660 7.96 -5.72 -32.30
CA GLN A 660 7.27 -5.72 -30.99
C GLN A 660 5.74 -5.53 -30.98
N PRO A 661 4.97 -6.61 -31.13
CA PRO A 661 3.55 -6.55 -30.82
C PRO A 661 3.34 -6.59 -29.29
N HIS A 662 2.30 -5.91 -28.79
CA HIS A 662 1.71 -6.04 -27.43
C HIS A 662 2.39 -5.29 -26.26
N LEU A 663 2.57 -3.97 -26.35
CA LEU A 663 2.57 -3.15 -25.12
C LEU A 663 1.13 -3.12 -24.60
N LEU A 664 0.71 -4.15 -23.87
CA LEU A 664 -0.54 -4.25 -23.08
C LEU A 664 -1.44 -3.02 -23.29
N GLU A 665 -2.22 -2.98 -24.36
CA GLU A 665 -3.01 -1.78 -24.65
C GLU A 665 -4.24 -1.79 -23.76
N ALA A 666 -4.73 -0.60 -23.38
CA ALA A 666 -5.99 -0.53 -22.65
C ALA A 666 -7.09 -1.08 -23.58
N PRO A 667 -7.86 -2.08 -23.15
CA PRO A 667 -8.87 -2.65 -24.02
C PRO A 667 -9.98 -1.62 -24.26
N ALA A 668 -10.60 -1.67 -25.44
CA ALA A 668 -11.58 -0.67 -25.86
C ALA A 668 -12.77 -0.62 -24.91
N PRO A 669 -13.35 0.57 -24.61
CA PRO A 669 -14.54 0.65 -23.78
C PRO A 669 -15.66 -0.25 -24.32
N ARG A 670 -16.29 -1.04 -23.43
CA ARG A 670 -17.47 -1.85 -23.75
C ARG A 670 -18.73 -1.10 -23.34
N GLU A 671 -19.80 -1.30 -24.10
CA GLU A 671 -21.10 -0.69 -23.85
C GLU A 671 -21.57 -0.95 -22.41
N PHE A 672 -22.23 0.04 -21.81
CA PHE A 672 -22.77 -0.02 -20.46
C PHE A 672 -23.91 -1.04 -20.38
N ALA A 673 -24.94 -0.90 -21.22
CA ALA A 673 -26.17 -1.71 -21.16
C ALA A 673 -25.91 -3.22 -21.26
N SER A 674 -24.99 -3.64 -22.14
CA SER A 674 -24.66 -5.06 -22.35
C SER A 674 -24.01 -5.74 -21.14
N ARG A 675 -23.61 -4.97 -20.13
CA ARG A 675 -22.90 -5.46 -18.94
C ARG A 675 -23.70 -5.33 -17.65
N VAL A 676 -24.81 -4.59 -17.62
CA VAL A 676 -25.59 -4.35 -16.38
C VAL A 676 -25.95 -5.66 -15.67
N GLY A 677 -26.38 -6.68 -16.40
CA GLY A 677 -26.74 -8.00 -15.83
C GLY A 677 -25.57 -8.96 -15.58
N ARG A 678 -24.35 -8.64 -16.02
CA ARG A 678 -23.22 -9.58 -16.08
C ARG A 678 -22.00 -9.15 -15.28
N ASP A 679 -21.83 -7.85 -15.11
CA ASP A 679 -20.75 -7.23 -14.33
C ASP A 679 -21.37 -6.46 -13.16
N PRO A 680 -21.28 -6.98 -11.92
CA PRO A 680 -21.75 -6.29 -10.72
C PRO A 680 -21.25 -4.86 -10.60
N PHE A 681 -20.04 -4.58 -11.09
CA PHE A 681 -19.45 -3.25 -11.04
C PHE A 681 -20.18 -2.26 -11.95
N GLN A 682 -20.84 -2.72 -13.00
CA GLN A 682 -21.52 -1.85 -13.96
C GLN A 682 -22.63 -1.02 -13.31
N LEU A 683 -23.23 -1.52 -12.23
CA LEU A 683 -24.22 -0.78 -11.45
C LEU A 683 -23.60 0.37 -10.65
N LEU A 684 -22.29 0.30 -10.39
CA LEU A 684 -21.54 1.31 -9.64
C LEU A 684 -20.85 2.32 -10.55
N VAL A 685 -20.60 1.93 -11.82
CA VAL A 685 -20.08 2.84 -12.84
C VAL A 685 -21.09 3.95 -13.08
N GLU A 686 -20.65 5.20 -12.92
CA GLU A 686 -21.50 6.38 -13.09
C GLU A 686 -22.78 6.34 -12.24
N PHE A 687 -22.72 5.66 -11.11
CA PHE A 687 -23.85 5.50 -10.20
C PHE A 687 -24.58 6.81 -9.88
N PRO A 688 -23.91 7.95 -9.57
CA PRO A 688 -24.61 9.20 -9.27
C PRO A 688 -25.56 9.67 -10.38
N ARG A 689 -25.20 9.43 -11.65
CA ARG A 689 -25.94 9.91 -12.82
C ARG A 689 -26.83 8.85 -13.47
N ALA A 690 -26.51 7.57 -13.30
CA ALA A 690 -27.25 6.45 -13.89
C ALA A 690 -28.08 5.69 -12.83
N GLY A 691 -27.45 4.80 -12.06
CA GLY A 691 -28.15 3.94 -11.09
C GLY A 691 -28.95 4.72 -10.04
N PHE A 692 -28.40 5.82 -9.53
CA PHE A 692 -29.09 6.66 -8.55
C PHE A 692 -30.25 7.45 -9.15
N PHE A 693 -30.17 7.81 -10.43
CA PHE A 693 -31.31 8.40 -11.14
C PHE A 693 -32.48 7.41 -11.22
N VAL A 694 -32.21 6.18 -11.65
CA VAL A 694 -33.22 5.10 -11.71
C VAL A 694 -33.82 4.85 -10.33
N TYR A 695 -32.99 4.70 -9.28
CA TYR A 695 -33.48 4.55 -7.91
C TYR A 695 -34.44 5.67 -7.51
N ARG A 696 -34.07 6.91 -7.77
CA ARG A 696 -34.86 8.09 -7.39
C ARG A 696 -36.19 8.15 -8.14
N LEU A 697 -36.25 7.71 -9.40
CA LEU A 697 -37.51 7.58 -10.15
C LEU A 697 -38.49 6.65 -9.44
N PHE A 698 -38.07 5.44 -9.06
CA PHE A 698 -38.92 4.50 -8.30
C PHE A 698 -39.33 5.09 -6.95
N LYS A 699 -38.37 5.63 -6.20
CA LYS A 699 -38.62 6.11 -4.84
C LYS A 699 -39.56 7.33 -4.83
N ALA A 700 -39.39 8.28 -5.73
CA ALA A 700 -40.27 9.45 -5.85
C ALA A 700 -41.65 9.08 -6.42
N SER A 701 -41.70 8.18 -7.42
CA SER A 701 -42.96 7.81 -8.07
C SER A 701 -43.83 6.89 -7.19
N TYR A 702 -43.25 5.98 -6.42
CA TYR A 702 -44.02 4.91 -5.76
C TYR A 702 -43.78 4.79 -4.25
N GLY A 703 -42.85 5.56 -3.67
CA GLY A 703 -42.59 5.56 -2.22
C GLY A 703 -41.85 4.33 -1.69
N ARG A 704 -41.57 3.33 -2.53
CA ARG A 704 -40.89 2.07 -2.20
C ARG A 704 -39.47 2.01 -2.77
N LEU A 705 -38.67 1.08 -2.25
CA LEU A 705 -37.40 0.73 -2.89
C LEU A 705 -37.69 0.00 -4.22
N PRO A 706 -36.89 0.23 -5.28
CA PRO A 706 -36.98 -0.58 -6.48
C PRO A 706 -36.64 -2.03 -6.15
N ARG A 707 -37.22 -2.98 -6.89
CA ARG A 707 -36.75 -4.38 -6.87
C ARG A 707 -35.75 -4.62 -7.99
N GLU A 708 -34.88 -5.60 -7.80
CA GLU A 708 -33.82 -5.97 -8.77
C GLU A 708 -34.39 -6.13 -10.19
N ARG A 709 -35.48 -6.89 -10.33
CA ARG A 709 -36.11 -7.20 -11.62
C ARG A 709 -36.68 -5.97 -12.35
N GLU A 710 -37.00 -4.92 -11.62
CA GLU A 710 -37.53 -3.66 -12.17
C GLU A 710 -36.39 -2.66 -12.42
N PHE A 711 -35.39 -2.66 -11.55
CA PHE A 711 -34.24 -1.76 -11.60
C PHE A 711 -33.33 -2.05 -12.80
N MET A 712 -33.04 -3.33 -13.06
CA MET A 712 -32.05 -3.73 -14.06
C MET A 712 -32.46 -3.35 -15.49
N PRO A 713 -33.72 -3.55 -15.94
CA PRO A 713 -34.17 -3.06 -17.25
C PRO A 713 -34.11 -1.54 -17.38
N ALA A 714 -34.54 -0.80 -16.35
CA ALA A 714 -34.49 0.66 -16.36
C ALA A 714 -33.05 1.19 -16.42
N LEU A 715 -32.12 0.58 -15.67
CA LEU A 715 -30.70 0.91 -15.75
C LEU A 715 -30.09 0.55 -17.12
N SER A 716 -30.49 -0.58 -17.70
CA SER A 716 -30.09 -0.95 -19.06
C SER A 716 -30.55 0.09 -20.09
N ALA A 717 -31.78 0.60 -19.98
CA ALA A 717 -32.29 1.66 -20.85
C ALA A 717 -31.45 2.94 -20.76
N VAL A 718 -31.03 3.34 -19.56
CA VAL A 718 -30.11 4.47 -19.33
C VAL A 718 -28.72 4.21 -19.96
N GLY A 719 -28.29 2.95 -20.01
CA GLY A 719 -26.98 2.54 -20.52
C GLY A 719 -26.90 2.29 -22.04
N ARG A 720 -27.99 2.41 -22.80
CA ARG A 720 -28.01 2.07 -24.24
C ARG A 720 -27.08 2.98 -25.04
N GLY A 721 -26.20 2.38 -25.86
CA GLY A 721 -25.22 3.13 -26.65
C GLY A 721 -24.17 3.87 -25.83
N LEU A 722 -24.09 3.62 -24.52
CA LEU A 722 -23.21 4.34 -23.62
C LEU A 722 -21.86 3.65 -23.49
N TYR A 723 -20.80 4.38 -23.84
CA TYR A 723 -19.41 3.94 -23.67
C TYR A 723 -18.72 4.91 -22.72
N VAL A 724 -18.78 4.63 -21.42
CA VAL A 724 -18.29 5.54 -20.38
C VAL A 724 -16.80 5.85 -20.61
N GLY A 725 -16.47 7.15 -20.64
CA GLY A 725 -15.13 7.65 -20.93
C GLY A 725 -14.81 7.87 -22.42
N ALA A 726 -15.68 7.44 -23.34
CA ALA A 726 -15.56 7.77 -24.76
C ALA A 726 -16.10 9.18 -25.05
N PRO A 727 -15.53 9.97 -25.98
CA PRO A 727 -16.05 11.31 -26.29
C PRO A 727 -17.56 11.31 -26.59
N GLY A 728 -18.31 12.21 -25.95
CA GLY A 728 -19.77 12.35 -26.18
C GLY A 728 -20.65 11.51 -25.24
N TRP A 729 -20.07 10.69 -24.37
CA TRP A 729 -20.82 9.76 -23.53
C TRP A 729 -21.73 10.47 -22.51
N GLU A 730 -21.33 11.63 -21.96
CA GLU A 730 -22.17 12.37 -21.02
C GLU A 730 -23.47 12.88 -21.67
N GLN A 731 -23.39 13.36 -22.93
CA GLN A 731 -24.57 13.81 -23.66
C GLN A 731 -25.50 12.64 -23.97
N GLN A 732 -24.95 11.48 -24.35
CA GLN A 732 -25.75 10.28 -24.58
C GLN A 732 -26.44 9.81 -23.30
N LEU A 733 -25.74 9.85 -22.15
CA LEU A 733 -26.34 9.52 -20.86
C LEU A 733 -27.53 10.42 -20.54
N GLU A 734 -27.39 11.74 -20.75
CA GLU A 734 -28.47 12.68 -20.49
C GLU A 734 -29.67 12.45 -21.43
N ALA A 735 -29.41 12.20 -22.72
CA ALA A 735 -30.46 11.85 -23.67
C ALA A 735 -31.22 10.58 -23.25
N ASN A 736 -30.50 9.54 -22.79
CA ASN A 736 -31.11 8.30 -22.32
C ASN A 736 -31.94 8.49 -21.04
N ARG A 737 -31.51 9.37 -20.13
CA ARG A 737 -32.28 9.70 -18.90
C ARG A 737 -33.60 10.38 -19.22
N LEU A 738 -33.59 11.32 -20.16
CA LEU A 738 -34.81 12.00 -20.61
C LEU A 738 -35.74 11.04 -21.36
N ALA A 739 -35.18 10.19 -22.24
CA ALA A 739 -35.96 9.15 -22.91
C ALA A 739 -36.60 8.17 -21.92
N LEU A 740 -35.86 7.73 -20.89
CA LEU A 740 -36.41 6.90 -19.82
C LEU A 740 -37.52 7.63 -19.06
N LEU A 741 -37.36 8.92 -18.75
CA LEU A 741 -38.38 9.71 -18.06
C LEU A 741 -39.68 9.80 -18.88
N ASP A 742 -39.57 9.99 -20.20
CA ASP A 742 -40.72 10.03 -21.10
C ASP A 742 -41.41 8.66 -21.15
N GLU A 743 -40.66 7.57 -21.34
CA GLU A 743 -41.17 6.19 -21.27
C GLU A 743 -41.82 5.91 -19.90
N TRP A 744 -41.20 6.37 -18.81
CA TRP A 744 -41.63 6.16 -17.42
C TRP A 744 -42.98 6.79 -17.14
N THR A 745 -43.18 8.04 -17.57
CA THR A 745 -44.43 8.76 -17.34
C THR A 745 -45.57 8.31 -18.26
N ALA A 746 -45.24 7.70 -19.40
CA ALA A 746 -46.20 7.05 -20.28
C ALA A 746 -46.61 5.63 -19.82
N GLY A 747 -45.84 5.03 -18.90
CA GLY A 747 -46.03 3.66 -18.41
C GLY A 747 -47.32 3.46 -17.60
N GLU A 748 -47.85 2.24 -17.64
CA GLU A 748 -49.12 1.86 -17.01
C GLU A 748 -49.14 2.14 -15.49
N GLU A 749 -48.13 1.67 -14.74
CA GLU A 749 -48.05 1.86 -13.28
C GLU A 749 -48.04 3.36 -12.89
N PHE A 750 -47.36 4.21 -13.66
CA PHE A 750 -47.31 5.64 -13.40
C PHE A 750 -48.66 6.31 -13.69
N ARG A 751 -49.30 5.93 -14.79
CA ARG A 751 -50.61 6.44 -15.18
C ARG A 751 -51.70 6.02 -14.19
N GLU A 752 -51.71 4.76 -13.75
CA GLU A 752 -52.60 4.27 -12.71
C GLU A 752 -52.42 5.03 -11.39
N ALA A 753 -51.16 5.34 -11.02
CA ALA A 753 -50.87 6.07 -9.80
C ALA A 753 -51.33 7.54 -9.84
N TYR A 754 -51.34 8.19 -11.02
CA TYR A 754 -51.40 9.64 -11.14
C TYR A 754 -52.46 10.22 -12.08
N ASP A 755 -52.93 9.54 -13.12
CA ASP A 755 -53.89 10.10 -14.09
C ASP A 755 -55.20 10.58 -13.41
N GLY A 756 -55.62 9.91 -12.33
CA GLY A 756 -56.78 10.29 -11.51
C GLY A 756 -56.54 11.41 -10.47
N ARG A 757 -55.32 11.93 -10.34
CA ARG A 757 -54.97 12.96 -9.33
C ARG A 757 -54.92 14.36 -9.93
N THR A 758 -55.28 15.37 -9.16
CA THR A 758 -55.02 16.78 -9.49
C THR A 758 -53.51 17.09 -9.46
N ASN A 759 -53.09 18.22 -10.06
CA ASN A 759 -51.68 18.63 -10.03
C ASN A 759 -51.16 18.86 -8.59
N ALA A 760 -52.00 19.37 -7.69
CA ALA A 760 -51.66 19.54 -6.28
C ALA A 760 -51.45 18.19 -5.58
N GLU A 761 -52.34 17.22 -5.81
CA GLU A 761 -52.24 15.87 -5.25
C GLU A 761 -51.05 15.09 -5.83
N PHE A 762 -50.75 15.28 -7.12
CA PHE A 762 -49.56 14.73 -7.78
C PHE A 762 -48.27 15.23 -7.10
N VAL A 763 -48.10 16.56 -6.99
CA VAL A 763 -46.93 17.15 -6.33
C VAL A 763 -46.83 16.72 -4.87
N ALA A 764 -47.95 16.71 -4.14
CA ALA A 764 -47.96 16.28 -2.74
C ALA A 764 -47.55 14.80 -2.58
N ALA A 765 -47.97 13.92 -3.50
CA ALA A 765 -47.60 12.52 -3.49
C ALA A 765 -46.10 12.32 -3.76
N LEU A 766 -45.55 12.99 -4.78
CA LEU A 766 -44.12 12.93 -5.08
C LEU A 766 -43.27 13.40 -3.90
N LEU A 767 -43.62 14.54 -3.28
CA LEU A 767 -42.90 15.06 -2.13
C LEU A 767 -42.99 14.15 -0.91
N LYS A 768 -44.16 13.55 -0.67
CA LYS A 768 -44.36 12.56 0.40
C LYS A 768 -43.51 11.32 0.17
N ASN A 769 -43.52 10.76 -1.03
CA ASN A 769 -42.74 9.58 -1.41
C ASN A 769 -41.24 9.85 -1.33
N ALA A 770 -40.82 11.02 -1.81
CA ALA A 770 -39.46 11.52 -1.70
C ALA A 770 -39.12 12.00 -0.28
N GLY A 771 -40.03 11.95 0.70
CA GLY A 771 -39.82 12.40 2.08
C GLY A 771 -39.29 13.84 2.21
N ILE A 772 -39.57 14.70 1.23
CA ILE A 772 -39.11 16.10 1.22
C ILE A 772 -40.23 16.98 1.73
N GLU A 773 -39.91 17.83 2.70
CA GLU A 773 -40.77 18.93 3.10
C GLU A 773 -40.26 20.22 2.45
N LEU A 774 -41.04 20.77 1.51
CA LEU A 774 -40.80 22.08 0.92
C LEU A 774 -41.63 23.15 1.62
N ARG A 775 -41.17 24.39 1.56
CA ARG A 775 -41.97 25.56 1.99
C ARG A 775 -43.22 25.69 1.12
N ASP A 776 -44.27 26.29 1.67
CA ASP A 776 -45.56 26.41 0.98
C ASP A 776 -45.46 27.17 -0.35
N ASP A 777 -44.61 28.20 -0.42
CA ASP A 777 -44.35 28.97 -1.63
C ASP A 777 -43.67 28.15 -2.73
N GLU A 778 -42.71 27.30 -2.37
CA GLU A 778 -41.98 26.40 -3.27
C GLU A 778 -42.88 25.27 -3.78
N ARG A 779 -43.68 24.66 -2.90
CA ARG A 779 -44.69 23.67 -3.27
C ARG A 779 -45.72 24.27 -4.24
N ALA A 780 -46.23 25.45 -3.92
CA ALA A 780 -47.19 26.14 -4.77
C ALA A 780 -46.57 26.51 -6.13
N ALA A 781 -45.27 26.80 -6.19
CA ALA A 781 -44.57 27.06 -7.45
C ALA A 781 -44.52 25.83 -8.38
N LEU A 782 -44.33 24.61 -7.84
CA LEU A 782 -44.37 23.38 -8.63
C LEU A 782 -45.78 23.14 -9.21
N VAL A 783 -46.82 23.36 -8.41
CA VAL A 783 -48.22 23.21 -8.85
C VAL A 783 -48.56 24.22 -9.95
N ARG A 784 -48.21 25.51 -9.77
CA ARG A 784 -48.45 26.55 -10.78
C ARG A 784 -47.80 26.26 -12.13
N ARG A 785 -46.63 25.61 -12.16
CA ARG A 785 -45.95 25.21 -13.41
C ARG A 785 -46.75 24.18 -14.21
N LEU A 786 -47.42 23.25 -13.52
CA LEU A 786 -48.32 22.28 -14.14
C LEU A 786 -49.63 22.94 -14.60
N ASP A 787 -50.24 23.76 -13.73
CA ASP A 787 -51.54 24.38 -14.00
C ASP A 787 -51.49 25.37 -15.19
N SER A 788 -50.34 26.04 -15.37
CA SER A 788 -50.10 26.94 -16.52
C SER A 788 -49.78 26.21 -17.82
N GLY A 789 -49.63 24.88 -17.80
CA GLY A 789 -49.17 24.09 -18.95
C GLY A 789 -47.70 24.34 -19.34
N GLY A 790 -46.94 25.05 -18.49
CA GLY A 790 -45.54 25.39 -18.76
C GLY A 790 -44.56 24.23 -18.56
N GLU A 791 -44.93 23.21 -17.78
CA GLU A 791 -44.15 21.98 -17.57
C GLU A 791 -45.06 20.74 -17.60
N SER A 792 -44.55 19.62 -18.11
CA SER A 792 -45.23 18.32 -18.02
C SER A 792 -45.08 17.71 -16.61
N ARG A 793 -45.90 16.71 -16.28
CA ARG A 793 -45.73 15.92 -15.05
C ARG A 793 -44.36 15.25 -14.97
N GLY A 794 -43.79 14.85 -16.11
CA GLY A 794 -42.40 14.35 -16.19
C GLY A 794 -41.36 15.41 -15.84
N ALA A 795 -41.51 16.63 -16.32
CA ALA A 795 -40.60 17.73 -15.95
C ALA A 795 -40.64 18.04 -14.44
N VAL A 796 -41.82 18.01 -13.82
CA VAL A 796 -41.94 18.18 -12.36
C VAL A 796 -41.38 16.99 -11.59
N LEU A 797 -41.60 15.75 -12.05
CA LEU A 797 -40.97 14.55 -11.48
C LEU A 797 -39.45 14.67 -11.52
N LEU A 798 -38.87 15.06 -12.66
CA LEU A 798 -37.43 15.27 -12.81
C LEU A 798 -36.90 16.31 -11.81
N ARG A 799 -37.62 17.42 -11.61
CA ARG A 799 -37.23 18.43 -10.59
C ARG A 799 -37.20 17.87 -9.17
N VAL A 800 -38.18 17.03 -8.80
CA VAL A 800 -38.21 16.39 -7.48
C VAL A 800 -37.07 15.38 -7.35
N VAL A 801 -36.86 14.55 -8.38
CA VAL A 801 -35.78 13.57 -8.45
C VAL A 801 -34.42 14.23 -8.32
N GLU A 802 -34.17 15.35 -9.01
CA GLU A 802 -32.91 16.11 -8.95
C GLU A 802 -32.78 17.05 -7.74
N GLY A 803 -33.73 17.02 -6.79
CA GLY A 803 -33.68 17.83 -5.59
C GLY A 803 -32.52 17.46 -4.66
N GLY A 804 -31.65 18.42 -4.32
CA GLY A 804 -30.45 18.18 -3.50
C GLY A 804 -30.72 17.52 -2.13
N GLY A 805 -31.83 17.88 -1.47
CA GLY A 805 -32.24 17.25 -0.20
C GLY A 805 -32.62 15.77 -0.34
N PHE A 806 -33.24 15.40 -1.47
CA PHE A 806 -33.55 14.01 -1.79
C PHE A 806 -32.29 13.21 -2.08
N CYS A 807 -31.40 13.78 -2.90
CA CYS A 807 -30.12 13.18 -3.23
C CYS A 807 -29.30 12.87 -1.98
N ALA A 808 -29.14 13.86 -1.08
CA ALA A 808 -28.35 13.70 0.13
C ALA A 808 -28.88 12.59 1.06
N ARG A 809 -30.21 12.46 1.18
CA ARG A 809 -30.82 11.48 2.09
C ARG A 809 -30.76 10.05 1.56
N GLU A 810 -30.96 9.86 0.26
CA GLU A 810 -31.14 8.52 -0.31
C GLU A 810 -29.88 7.90 -0.90
N TYR A 811 -28.81 8.68 -1.12
CA TYR A 811 -27.62 8.22 -1.84
C TYR A 811 -27.02 6.94 -1.25
N ASN A 812 -26.82 6.89 0.07
CA ASN A 812 -26.22 5.72 0.73
C ASN A 812 -27.13 4.49 0.67
N THR A 813 -28.43 4.65 0.87
CA THR A 813 -29.41 3.57 0.71
C THR A 813 -29.38 2.99 -0.70
N ALA A 814 -29.44 3.86 -1.71
CA ALA A 814 -29.43 3.46 -3.11
C ALA A 814 -28.10 2.78 -3.50
N TYR A 815 -26.98 3.29 -2.99
CA TYR A 815 -25.66 2.75 -3.27
C TYR A 815 -25.50 1.34 -2.69
N VAL A 816 -25.96 1.11 -1.46
CA VAL A 816 -25.99 -0.24 -0.86
C VAL A 816 -26.91 -1.16 -1.63
N LEU A 817 -28.11 -0.69 -2.03
CA LEU A 817 -29.05 -1.49 -2.79
C LEU A 817 -28.46 -1.98 -4.13
N ALA A 818 -27.71 -1.12 -4.84
CA ALA A 818 -27.01 -1.51 -6.05
C ALA A 818 -25.97 -2.63 -5.83
N HIS A 819 -25.41 -2.77 -4.63
CA HIS A 819 -24.51 -3.88 -4.30
C HIS A 819 -25.24 -5.21 -4.15
N PHE A 820 -26.42 -5.20 -3.52
CA PHE A 820 -27.28 -6.39 -3.44
C PHE A 820 -27.69 -6.85 -4.85
N PHE A 821 -28.10 -5.92 -5.72
CA PHE A 821 -28.48 -6.24 -7.10
C PHE A 821 -27.30 -6.76 -7.91
N GLY A 822 -26.17 -6.04 -7.90
CA GLY A 822 -25.02 -6.39 -8.73
C GLY A 822 -24.34 -7.67 -8.26
N TYR A 823 -23.87 -7.68 -7.01
CA TYR A 823 -23.04 -8.77 -6.50
C TYR A 823 -23.88 -9.98 -6.10
N LEU A 824 -24.99 -9.78 -5.40
CA LEU A 824 -25.77 -10.91 -4.86
C LEU A 824 -26.89 -11.34 -5.81
N GLY A 825 -27.36 -10.46 -6.71
CA GLY A 825 -28.42 -10.79 -7.67
C GLY A 825 -29.78 -11.00 -7.01
N ARG A 826 -30.05 -10.31 -5.89
CA ARG A 826 -31.31 -10.43 -5.13
C ARG A 826 -31.71 -9.12 -4.47
N ASP A 827 -32.95 -9.05 -4.04
CA ASP A 827 -33.41 -7.99 -3.13
C ASP A 827 -32.85 -8.22 -1.70
N PRO A 828 -32.52 -7.16 -0.93
CA PRO A 828 -31.97 -7.32 0.41
C PRO A 828 -32.87 -8.09 1.38
N GLY A 829 -34.19 -7.97 1.23
CA GLY A 829 -35.17 -8.66 2.07
C GLY A 829 -35.45 -10.12 1.68
N ASP A 830 -34.92 -10.58 0.55
CA ASP A 830 -35.04 -11.97 0.16
C ASP A 830 -34.09 -12.85 0.99
N PRO A 831 -34.31 -14.19 1.07
CA PRO A 831 -33.37 -15.09 1.71
C PRO A 831 -31.92 -14.90 1.19
N PRO A 832 -30.90 -15.01 2.06
CA PRO A 832 -30.95 -15.55 3.43
C PRO A 832 -31.41 -14.59 4.52
N ASP A 833 -31.43 -13.28 4.29
CA ASP A 833 -31.60 -12.27 5.36
C ASP A 833 -33.05 -12.22 5.89
N ARG A 834 -34.04 -12.32 4.99
CA ARG A 834 -35.50 -12.24 5.30
C ARG A 834 -35.95 -10.92 5.94
N ASP A 835 -35.08 -9.90 6.00
CA ASP A 835 -35.34 -8.54 6.47
C ASP A 835 -34.35 -7.53 5.84
N LEU A 836 -34.39 -6.25 6.24
CA LEU A 836 -33.49 -5.21 5.72
C LEU A 836 -32.27 -4.94 6.62
N SER A 837 -32.01 -5.77 7.63
CA SER A 837 -30.94 -5.52 8.61
C SER A 837 -29.56 -5.41 7.97
N GLY A 838 -29.27 -6.24 6.96
CA GLY A 838 -28.03 -6.18 6.20
C GLY A 838 -27.86 -4.87 5.42
N LEU A 839 -28.94 -4.37 4.80
CA LEU A 839 -28.94 -3.08 4.11
C LEU A 839 -28.74 -1.92 5.10
N ASP A 840 -29.48 -1.93 6.22
CA ASP A 840 -29.40 -0.88 7.23
C ASP A 840 -28.03 -0.83 7.91
N PHE A 841 -27.39 -2.00 8.13
CA PHE A 841 -26.03 -2.08 8.63
C PHE A 841 -25.05 -1.34 7.71
N TRP A 842 -25.06 -1.66 6.41
CA TRP A 842 -24.14 -1.04 5.46
C TRP A 842 -24.44 0.44 5.22
N ARG A 843 -25.72 0.84 5.18
CA ARG A 843 -26.12 2.25 5.09
C ARG A 843 -25.55 3.03 6.28
N SER A 844 -25.80 2.55 7.49
CA SER A 844 -25.34 3.22 8.73
C SER A 844 -23.81 3.32 8.79
N ARG A 845 -23.10 2.34 8.22
CA ARG A 845 -21.64 2.39 8.09
C ARG A 845 -21.19 3.47 7.11
N LEU A 846 -21.82 3.60 5.96
CA LEU A 846 -21.51 4.66 5.00
C LEU A 846 -21.82 6.05 5.56
N ASP A 847 -22.95 6.20 6.26
CA ASP A 847 -23.34 7.46 6.91
C ASP A 847 -22.29 7.93 7.92
N ARG A 848 -21.63 6.99 8.61
CA ARG A 848 -20.60 7.28 9.62
C ARG A 848 -19.21 7.49 9.03
N ASP A 849 -18.79 6.60 8.12
CA ASP A 849 -17.38 6.46 7.73
C ASP A 849 -17.08 7.05 6.34
N GLY A 850 -18.08 7.20 5.47
CA GLY A 850 -17.91 7.68 4.09
C GLY A 850 -17.06 6.77 3.19
N ASP A 851 -16.80 5.52 3.63
CA ASP A 851 -15.90 4.58 2.96
C ASP A 851 -16.64 3.65 1.99
N TYR A 852 -16.95 4.18 0.81
CA TYR A 852 -17.59 3.44 -0.28
C TYR A 852 -16.72 2.31 -0.88
N ARG A 853 -15.39 2.39 -0.74
CA ARG A 853 -14.47 1.38 -1.32
C ARG A 853 -14.48 0.09 -0.51
N SER A 854 -14.58 0.21 0.81
CA SER A 854 -14.65 -0.97 1.70
C SER A 854 -15.94 -1.77 1.52
N LEU A 855 -17.05 -1.13 1.13
CA LEU A 855 -18.31 -1.82 0.85
C LEU A 855 -18.17 -2.83 -0.28
N SER A 856 -17.70 -2.41 -1.46
CA SER A 856 -17.58 -3.30 -2.61
C SER A 856 -16.60 -4.44 -2.36
N ARG A 857 -15.52 -4.17 -1.61
CA ARG A 857 -14.60 -5.23 -1.17
C ARG A 857 -15.31 -6.27 -0.31
N ALA A 858 -16.12 -5.85 0.66
CA ALA A 858 -16.84 -6.78 1.53
C ALA A 858 -17.82 -7.67 0.77
N PHE A 859 -18.55 -7.12 -0.20
CA PHE A 859 -19.46 -7.90 -1.06
C PHE A 859 -18.69 -8.90 -1.94
N LEU A 860 -17.58 -8.48 -2.56
CA LEU A 860 -16.71 -9.35 -3.35
C LEU A 860 -16.08 -10.48 -2.55
N GLU A 861 -15.71 -10.20 -1.30
CA GLU A 861 -15.06 -11.19 -0.43
C GLU A 861 -16.06 -12.10 0.29
N SER A 862 -17.37 -11.82 0.19
CA SER A 862 -18.44 -12.60 0.82
C SER A 862 -18.56 -14.02 0.26
N ASP A 863 -18.95 -14.97 1.11
CA ASP A 863 -19.19 -16.35 0.70
C ASP A 863 -20.38 -16.46 -0.26
N GLU A 864 -21.38 -15.59 -0.11
CA GLU A 864 -22.54 -15.54 -1.01
C GLU A 864 -22.11 -15.22 -2.45
N TYR A 865 -21.29 -14.17 -2.63
CA TYR A 865 -20.76 -13.82 -3.96
C TYR A 865 -19.84 -14.91 -4.54
N LYS A 866 -18.92 -15.44 -3.72
CA LYS A 866 -17.97 -16.47 -4.16
C LYS A 866 -18.69 -17.74 -4.63
N ASN A 867 -19.78 -18.10 -3.96
CA ASN A 867 -20.55 -19.30 -4.28
C ASN A 867 -21.55 -19.11 -5.42
N ARG A 868 -21.92 -17.86 -5.75
CA ARG A 868 -22.83 -17.54 -6.86
C ARG A 868 -22.30 -18.11 -8.19
N PRO A 869 -23.13 -18.83 -8.95
CA PRO A 869 -22.76 -19.24 -10.30
C PRO A 869 -22.58 -17.98 -11.17
N PRO A 870 -21.65 -18.00 -12.14
CA PRO A 870 -21.56 -16.95 -13.14
C PRO A 870 -22.90 -16.77 -13.85
N VAL A 871 -23.27 -15.53 -14.13
CA VAL A 871 -24.48 -15.24 -14.91
C VAL A 871 -24.23 -15.71 -16.36
N PRO A 872 -25.09 -16.58 -16.91
CA PRO A 872 -24.94 -17.12 -18.27
C PRO A 872 -25.18 -16.09 -19.38
#